data_AF-A0A4S8JPL0-F1
#
_entry.id   AF-A0A4S8JPL0-F1
#
_cell.length_a   1.000
_cell.length_b   1.000
_cell.length_c   1.000
_cell.angle_alpha   90.00
_cell.angle_beta   90.00
_cell.angle_gamma   90.00
#
_symmetry.space_group_name_H-M   'P 1'
#
loop_
_entity.id
_entity.type
_entity.pdbx_description
1 polymer ?
#
loop_
_entity_poly.entity_id
_entity_poly.type
_entity_poly.pdbx_seq_one_letter_code
_entity_poly.pdbx_strand_id
1 'polypeptide(L)'
;MVDERSRDWEYKMSFMAATEAEEEAGAAAAEIHLPAEVDWEMLDKWRFFVMGAALFSGVSATLYPAVVLKTRLQVAQPPSPCLRAAANILRHEGLRGFYRGFATSLAGTIPARALYMGALEATKSTVGAATLRLGVPETTASVAASAAAGLSAAVAAQVVWTPIDVVSQRLMVQGSAAAAAKYRGGVDAFKKILYSDGIRGLYRGFGMSILTYAPSNAVWWASYSLSQRLIWGCIGYHMGGGGELKPGQGTVVAVQGVSAAVAGGTSAVVTMPLDTIKTRMQVLDDGGDRMTIGRTVRSLIREGGWRACYRGLGPRWASTSLSATTMITTYEFLKRLSAKDGSFPGPLVVRQPIPFEIYGQLNTLFSKDAFRRILRQSQGKIMPFAFIWPSLKLKILRRDSYQPSSSSVEPKLSIPLTRAMRGGFTIRPSSAPLLTAYQPLLRLSRGTINRPIPATAPPPCLRLTTALAVRSAFQPDEATVPAPLPLPVPPVSKFKIALCQLSVTPDKERNIARARKAIEEAAGRGAQLVLLPEIWNSPYSNDNFPVYAEDIESVGDAAPSFSMLSEAARSLQITIIGGSIPERSGDRLYNTCCVFGTDGKLLGKHRKIHLFDIDIPGEITFKESNTLTAGKHATIVDTDVGRIGIGICHDIRFPELAILYAARGAHLLCYPGAFNITTGSLLWELMQRARAADNQLFVATCSPARDTGACYIAWGHSTLVGPFGEVIATTDHEEAIIVEEVDYSLIELRRSSLPLDQQRRGDLYRLVDVHRLNSRGL
;
A
#
# COMPACT_ATOMS: atom_id res chain seq x y z
N MET A 1 41.22 -23.44 -22.36
CA MET A 1 40.56 -22.23 -22.86
C MET A 1 39.29 -22.48 -23.70
N VAL A 2 38.84 -23.73 -23.93
CA VAL A 2 37.52 -24.03 -24.54
C VAL A 2 36.51 -24.51 -23.49
N ASP A 3 36.96 -25.33 -22.54
CA ASP A 3 36.19 -25.95 -21.44
C ASP A 3 35.39 -24.94 -20.57
N GLU A 4 36.00 -23.81 -20.18
CA GLU A 4 35.34 -22.81 -19.33
C GLU A 4 34.11 -22.14 -19.98
N ARG A 5 34.04 -22.06 -21.32
CA ARG A 5 32.83 -21.61 -22.02
C ARG A 5 31.75 -22.68 -22.09
N SER A 6 32.09 -23.96 -21.95
CA SER A 6 31.09 -25.03 -21.90
C SER A 6 30.28 -24.95 -20.61
N ARG A 7 30.98 -24.86 -19.48
CA ARG A 7 30.35 -24.85 -18.15
C ARG A 7 29.50 -23.60 -17.91
N ASP A 8 29.86 -22.46 -18.52
CA ASP A 8 29.08 -21.21 -18.43
C ASP A 8 27.78 -21.23 -19.26
N TRP A 9 27.70 -22.01 -20.37
CA TRP A 9 26.41 -22.20 -21.06
C TRP A 9 25.52 -23.22 -20.35
N GLU A 10 26.09 -24.31 -19.81
CA GLU A 10 25.34 -25.29 -19.01
C GLU A 10 24.76 -24.64 -17.74
N TYR A 11 25.53 -23.80 -17.06
CA TYR A 11 25.05 -23.05 -15.89
C TYR A 11 23.97 -22.03 -16.28
N LYS A 12 24.06 -21.40 -17.47
CA LYS A 12 23.03 -20.48 -17.97
C LYS A 12 21.76 -21.21 -18.39
N MET A 13 21.83 -22.33 -19.11
CA MET A 13 20.64 -23.12 -19.44
C MET A 13 20.01 -23.74 -18.19
N SER A 14 20.79 -24.21 -17.23
CA SER A 14 20.25 -24.73 -15.97
C SER A 14 19.66 -23.62 -15.09
N PHE A 15 20.14 -22.37 -15.19
CA PHE A 15 19.54 -21.21 -14.53
C PHE A 15 18.29 -20.70 -15.27
N MET A 16 18.29 -20.72 -16.60
CA MET A 16 17.14 -20.35 -17.44
C MET A 16 16.00 -21.35 -17.29
N ALA A 17 16.27 -22.65 -17.37
CA ALA A 17 15.27 -23.69 -17.09
C ALA A 17 14.78 -23.65 -15.64
N ALA A 18 15.59 -23.16 -14.68
CA ALA A 18 15.14 -22.92 -13.32
C ALA A 18 14.24 -21.67 -13.20
N THR A 19 14.45 -20.63 -14.01
CA THR A 19 13.54 -19.46 -14.06
C THR A 19 12.28 -19.73 -14.88
N GLU A 20 12.36 -20.51 -15.96
CA GLU A 20 11.21 -20.99 -16.73
C GLU A 20 10.35 -21.92 -15.85
N ALA A 21 10.97 -22.75 -15.00
CA ALA A 21 10.26 -23.49 -13.97
C ALA A 21 9.72 -22.62 -12.82
N GLU A 22 10.31 -21.45 -12.52
CA GLU A 22 9.71 -20.47 -11.60
C GLU A 22 8.52 -19.72 -12.26
N GLU A 23 8.48 -19.58 -13.59
CA GLU A 23 7.34 -19.03 -14.35
C GLU A 23 6.21 -20.06 -14.56
N GLU A 24 6.51 -21.29 -15.00
CA GLU A 24 5.51 -22.35 -15.17
C GLU A 24 4.90 -22.80 -13.82
N ALA A 25 5.70 -22.91 -12.75
CA ALA A 25 5.16 -23.15 -11.41
C ALA A 25 4.40 -21.92 -10.86
N GLY A 26 4.65 -20.73 -11.39
CA GLY A 26 3.84 -19.54 -11.15
C GLY A 26 2.46 -19.60 -11.81
N ALA A 27 2.33 -20.29 -12.95
CA ALA A 27 1.08 -20.48 -13.69
C ALA A 27 0.16 -21.58 -13.13
N ALA A 28 0.64 -22.43 -12.22
CA ALA A 28 -0.09 -23.57 -11.66
C ALA A 28 -0.45 -23.43 -10.16
N ALA A 29 -0.54 -22.19 -9.65
CA ALA A 29 -0.90 -21.91 -8.26
C ALA A 29 -2.42 -22.03 -8.04
N ALA A 30 -2.89 -23.20 -7.58
CA ALA A 30 -4.29 -23.45 -7.26
C ALA A 30 -4.88 -22.42 -6.26
N GLU A 31 -6.09 -21.92 -6.54
CA GLU A 31 -6.69 -20.80 -5.80
C GLU A 31 -7.10 -21.15 -4.36
N ILE A 32 -6.28 -20.74 -3.39
CA ILE A 32 -6.59 -20.89 -1.97
C ILE A 32 -7.54 -19.79 -1.49
N HIS A 33 -8.84 -19.99 -1.72
CA HIS A 33 -9.91 -19.14 -1.18
C HIS A 33 -9.93 -19.15 0.36
N LEU A 34 -9.99 -17.97 0.98
CA LEU A 34 -9.93 -17.79 2.44
C LEU A 34 -11.30 -17.36 3.05
N PRO A 35 -11.59 -17.73 4.32
CA PRO A 35 -12.85 -17.42 4.98
C PRO A 35 -12.89 -16.04 5.66
N ALA A 36 -14.11 -15.57 5.98
CA ALA A 36 -14.42 -14.19 6.36
C ALA A 36 -13.60 -13.54 7.50
N GLU A 37 -13.17 -12.29 7.25
CA GLU A 37 -12.77 -11.31 8.29
C GLU A 37 -13.98 -10.55 8.84
N VAL A 38 -13.80 -9.81 9.94
CA VAL A 38 -14.80 -8.91 10.54
C VAL A 38 -14.33 -7.46 10.33
N ASP A 39 -15.15 -6.66 9.66
CA ASP A 39 -14.82 -5.27 9.30
C ASP A 39 -14.92 -4.27 10.46
N TRP A 40 -14.22 -3.15 10.33
CA TRP A 40 -14.09 -2.11 11.36
C TRP A 40 -15.44 -1.52 11.83
N GLU A 41 -16.43 -1.42 10.94
CA GLU A 41 -17.78 -0.96 11.30
C GLU A 41 -18.66 -2.05 11.92
N MET A 42 -18.30 -3.33 11.84
CA MET A 42 -18.97 -4.42 12.57
C MET A 42 -18.56 -4.48 14.05
N LEU A 43 -17.48 -3.79 14.43
CA LEU A 43 -16.92 -3.81 15.79
C LEU A 43 -17.57 -2.76 16.71
N ASP A 44 -17.87 -3.16 17.94
CA ASP A 44 -17.96 -2.25 19.08
C ASP A 44 -16.55 -1.77 19.41
N LYS A 45 -16.27 -0.53 19.02
CA LYS A 45 -14.96 0.11 19.14
C LYS A 45 -14.53 0.26 20.62
N TRP A 46 -15.47 0.37 21.56
CA TRP A 46 -15.16 0.40 23.00
C TRP A 46 -14.78 -0.97 23.53
N ARG A 47 -15.59 -2.02 23.25
CA ARG A 47 -15.23 -3.41 23.56
C ARG A 47 -13.87 -3.77 22.97
N PHE A 48 -13.62 -3.41 21.71
CA PHE A 48 -12.37 -3.67 21.00
C PHE A 48 -11.15 -3.04 21.69
N PHE A 49 -11.18 -1.76 22.03
CA PHE A 49 -10.05 -1.12 22.70
C PHE A 49 -9.84 -1.61 24.14
N VAL A 50 -10.91 -1.85 24.90
CA VAL A 50 -10.82 -2.33 26.29
C VAL A 50 -10.35 -3.78 26.36
N MET A 51 -10.97 -4.68 25.59
CA MET A 51 -10.57 -6.09 25.51
C MET A 51 -9.19 -6.24 24.88
N GLY A 52 -8.85 -5.42 23.89
CA GLY A 52 -7.51 -5.37 23.29
C GLY A 52 -6.45 -4.95 24.32
N ALA A 53 -6.70 -3.90 25.10
CA ALA A 53 -5.82 -3.47 26.17
C ALA A 53 -5.63 -4.57 27.24
N ALA A 54 -6.71 -5.25 27.64
CA ALA A 54 -6.66 -6.36 28.60
C ALA A 54 -5.86 -7.56 28.07
N LEU A 55 -6.18 -8.03 26.85
CA LEU A 55 -5.51 -9.17 26.22
C LEU A 55 -4.03 -8.89 25.95
N PHE A 56 -3.68 -7.74 25.34
CA PHE A 56 -2.28 -7.39 25.12
C PHE A 56 -1.50 -7.18 26.43
N SER A 57 -2.15 -6.74 27.51
CA SER A 57 -1.52 -6.66 28.84
C SER A 57 -1.25 -8.05 29.42
N GLY A 58 -2.20 -8.99 29.30
CA GLY A 58 -2.05 -10.38 29.72
C GLY A 58 -0.92 -11.10 28.97
N VAL A 59 -0.87 -10.95 27.64
CA VAL A 59 0.20 -11.50 26.79
C VAL A 59 1.55 -10.84 27.12
N SER A 60 1.58 -9.53 27.37
CA SER A 60 2.79 -8.85 27.81
C SER A 60 3.29 -9.36 29.17
N ALA A 61 2.38 -9.75 30.07
CA ALA A 61 2.72 -10.33 31.37
C ALA A 61 3.30 -11.74 31.23
N THR A 62 2.67 -12.65 30.48
CA THR A 62 3.15 -14.04 30.32
C THR A 62 4.53 -14.11 29.66
N LEU A 63 4.85 -13.16 28.77
CA LEU A 63 6.14 -13.08 28.09
C LEU A 63 7.23 -12.34 28.89
N TYR A 64 6.86 -11.52 29.89
CA TYR A 64 7.80 -10.67 30.61
C TYR A 64 8.96 -11.41 31.32
N PRO A 65 8.75 -12.59 31.94
CA PRO A 65 9.84 -13.38 32.52
C PRO A 65 10.98 -13.68 31.54
N ALA A 66 10.65 -13.93 30.26
CA ALA A 66 11.65 -14.17 29.22
C ALA A 66 12.39 -12.87 28.82
N VAL A 67 11.72 -11.72 28.87
CA VAL A 67 12.35 -10.40 28.67
C VAL A 67 13.33 -10.07 29.80
N VAL A 68 12.96 -10.27 31.07
CA VAL A 68 13.89 -10.08 32.21
C VAL A 68 15.10 -11.02 32.10
N LEU A 69 14.86 -12.28 31.76
CA LEU A 69 15.91 -13.29 31.63
C LEU A 69 16.88 -12.98 30.47
N LYS A 70 16.36 -12.55 29.30
CA LYS A 70 17.14 -12.00 28.19
C LYS A 70 18.05 -10.85 28.67
N THR A 71 17.45 -9.80 29.25
CA THR A 71 18.16 -8.58 29.64
C THR A 71 19.28 -8.86 30.64
N ARG A 72 19.04 -9.74 31.63
CA ARG A 72 20.08 -10.17 32.58
C ARG A 72 21.21 -10.96 31.91
N LEU A 73 20.91 -11.85 30.96
CA LEU A 73 21.93 -12.61 30.23
C LEU A 73 22.81 -11.72 29.34
N GLN A 74 22.27 -10.65 28.77
CA GLN A 74 23.02 -9.68 27.96
C GLN A 74 24.07 -8.92 28.80
N VAL A 75 23.73 -8.52 30.03
CA VAL A 75 24.65 -7.80 30.94
C VAL A 75 25.47 -8.71 31.86
N ALA A 76 25.25 -10.03 31.84
CA ALA A 76 25.91 -10.96 32.76
C ALA A 76 27.44 -11.00 32.58
N GLN A 77 28.14 -10.68 33.68
CA GLN A 77 29.57 -10.89 33.90
C GLN A 77 29.76 -11.58 35.26
N PRO A 78 30.39 -12.77 35.35
CA PRO A 78 30.73 -13.65 34.23
C PRO A 78 29.48 -14.14 33.48
N PRO A 79 29.61 -14.62 32.22
CA PRO A 79 28.49 -15.18 31.46
C PRO A 79 27.91 -16.41 32.17
N SER A 80 26.57 -16.47 32.26
CA SER A 80 25.83 -17.57 32.88
C SER A 80 24.91 -18.27 31.89
N PRO A 81 24.69 -19.60 32.01
CA PRO A 81 23.71 -20.30 31.19
C PRO A 81 22.28 -19.98 31.66
N CYS A 82 21.35 -19.98 30.70
CA CYS A 82 19.96 -19.54 30.86
C CYS A 82 19.25 -20.12 32.11
N LEU A 83 19.32 -21.44 32.29
CA LEU A 83 18.70 -22.14 33.43
C LEU A 83 19.29 -21.73 34.78
N ARG A 84 20.61 -21.48 34.86
CA ARG A 84 21.26 -21.00 36.09
C ARG A 84 20.86 -19.55 36.39
N ALA A 85 20.74 -18.69 35.38
CA ALA A 85 20.23 -17.34 35.56
C ALA A 85 18.78 -17.34 36.08
N ALA A 86 17.90 -18.16 35.50
CA ALA A 86 16.52 -18.33 35.97
C ALA A 86 16.44 -18.88 37.41
N ALA A 87 17.22 -19.93 37.72
CA ALA A 87 17.27 -20.49 39.07
C ALA A 87 17.79 -19.48 40.10
N ASN A 88 18.76 -18.63 39.75
CA ASN A 88 19.27 -17.58 40.64
C ASN A 88 18.20 -16.49 40.90
N ILE A 89 17.44 -16.06 39.89
CA ILE A 89 16.31 -15.13 40.09
C ILE A 89 15.29 -15.75 41.04
N LEU A 90 14.88 -17.00 40.79
CA LEU A 90 13.87 -17.68 41.59
C LEU A 90 14.33 -17.88 43.06
N ARG A 91 15.59 -18.21 43.29
CA ARG A 91 16.15 -18.45 44.64
C ARG A 91 16.41 -17.18 45.45
N HIS A 92 16.79 -16.07 44.81
CA HIS A 92 17.21 -14.85 45.52
C HIS A 92 16.20 -13.68 45.44
N GLU A 93 15.26 -13.71 44.50
CA GLU A 93 14.24 -12.65 44.31
C GLU A 93 12.80 -13.20 44.21
N GLY A 94 12.64 -14.53 44.17
CA GLY A 94 11.35 -15.18 43.99
C GLY A 94 10.69 -14.87 42.64
N LEU A 95 9.42 -15.23 42.51
CA LEU A 95 8.63 -14.98 41.30
C LEU A 95 8.54 -13.48 40.94
N ARG A 96 8.58 -12.59 41.94
CA ARG A 96 8.57 -11.12 41.73
C ARG A 96 9.82 -10.60 41.01
N GLY A 97 10.95 -11.31 41.07
CA GLY A 97 12.16 -10.96 40.31
C GLY A 97 11.94 -10.95 38.80
N PHE A 98 11.11 -11.87 38.28
CA PHE A 98 10.79 -11.98 36.85
C PHE A 98 9.84 -10.90 36.31
N TYR A 99 9.32 -10.02 37.17
CA TYR A 99 8.40 -8.92 36.79
C TYR A 99 8.96 -7.52 37.11
N ARG A 100 10.25 -7.41 37.45
CA ARG A 100 10.90 -6.11 37.71
C ARG A 100 10.92 -5.23 36.45
N GLY A 101 10.22 -4.10 36.53
CA GLY A 101 10.04 -3.14 35.44
C GLY A 101 8.69 -3.23 34.71
N PHE A 102 7.88 -4.27 34.95
CA PHE A 102 6.67 -4.56 34.15
C PHE A 102 5.69 -3.37 34.11
N ALA A 103 5.30 -2.84 35.27
CA ALA A 103 4.36 -1.71 35.34
C ALA A 103 4.87 -0.45 34.61
N THR A 104 6.19 -0.21 34.61
CA THR A 104 6.80 0.91 33.88
C THR A 104 6.76 0.67 32.37
N SER A 105 7.14 -0.53 31.93
CA SER A 105 7.07 -0.94 30.53
C SER A 105 5.65 -0.89 29.96
N LEU A 106 4.65 -1.28 30.76
CA LEU A 106 3.24 -1.27 30.35
C LEU A 106 2.73 0.16 30.16
N ALA A 107 3.02 1.07 31.11
CA ALA A 107 2.61 2.47 31.04
C ALA A 107 3.11 3.20 29.78
N GLY A 108 4.30 2.85 29.26
CA GLY A 108 4.83 3.41 28.01
C GLY A 108 4.29 2.78 26.73
N THR A 109 3.68 1.60 26.79
CA THR A 109 3.29 0.85 25.60
C THR A 109 2.16 1.53 24.83
N ILE A 110 1.18 2.11 25.54
CA ILE A 110 0.01 2.74 24.92
C ILE A 110 0.38 4.06 24.23
N PRO A 111 1.03 5.05 24.88
CA PRO A 111 1.36 6.32 24.22
C PRO A 111 2.37 6.16 23.08
N ALA A 112 3.34 5.25 23.18
CA ALA A 112 4.30 4.99 22.12
C ALA A 112 3.64 4.40 20.86
N ARG A 113 2.60 3.55 21.00
CA ARG A 113 1.81 3.03 19.87
C ARG A 113 0.94 4.11 19.23
N ALA A 114 0.30 4.97 20.02
CA ALA A 114 -0.49 6.09 19.49
C ALA A 114 0.38 7.07 18.67
N LEU A 115 1.57 7.42 19.18
CA LEU A 115 2.53 8.26 18.46
C LEU A 115 3.11 7.57 17.22
N TYR A 116 3.31 6.25 17.24
CA TYR A 116 3.70 5.50 16.04
C TYR A 116 2.67 5.67 14.92
N MET A 117 1.39 5.44 15.23
CA MET A 117 0.31 5.51 14.24
C MET A 117 0.13 6.92 13.67
N GLY A 118 0.00 7.94 14.53
CA GLY A 118 -0.20 9.31 14.06
C GLY A 118 0.97 9.88 13.25
N ALA A 119 2.22 9.52 13.61
CA ALA A 119 3.39 9.93 12.83
C ALA A 119 3.51 9.16 11.49
N LEU A 120 3.05 7.91 11.43
CA LEU A 120 2.99 7.09 10.21
C LEU A 120 2.03 7.72 9.19
N GLU A 121 0.81 8.05 9.63
CA GLU A 121 -0.23 8.67 8.80
C GLU A 121 0.16 10.08 8.34
N ALA A 122 0.58 10.95 9.27
CA ALA A 122 0.99 12.32 8.97
C ALA A 122 2.22 12.41 8.04
N THR A 123 3.16 11.46 8.15
CA THR A 123 4.33 11.43 7.25
C THR A 123 3.98 10.83 5.90
N LYS A 124 3.07 9.83 5.81
CA LYS A 124 2.60 9.31 4.53
C LYS A 124 1.95 10.40 3.67
N SER A 125 1.02 11.17 4.25
CA SER A 125 0.31 12.24 3.52
C SER A 125 1.25 13.35 3.06
N THR A 126 2.12 13.85 3.94
CA THR A 126 3.06 14.94 3.60
C THR A 126 4.17 14.50 2.64
N VAL A 127 4.78 13.32 2.82
CA VAL A 127 5.87 12.86 1.93
C VAL A 127 5.32 12.41 0.58
N GLY A 128 4.13 11.80 0.52
CA GLY A 128 3.44 11.53 -0.76
C GLY A 128 3.24 12.81 -1.57
N ALA A 129 2.61 13.83 -0.97
CA ALA A 129 2.40 15.12 -1.61
C ALA A 129 3.71 15.84 -2.00
N ALA A 130 4.75 15.77 -1.16
CA ALA A 130 6.04 16.40 -1.44
C ALA A 130 6.87 15.70 -2.53
N THR A 131 6.82 14.36 -2.59
CA THR A 131 7.64 13.57 -3.54
C THR A 131 7.04 13.62 -4.95
N LEU A 132 5.70 13.66 -5.07
CA LEU A 132 5.02 13.92 -6.34
C LEU A 132 5.32 15.33 -6.89
N ARG A 133 5.43 16.35 -6.02
CA ARG A 133 5.87 17.71 -6.41
C ARG A 133 7.31 17.79 -6.94
N LEU A 134 8.11 16.73 -6.79
CA LEU A 134 9.48 16.62 -7.31
C LEU A 134 9.58 15.78 -8.60
N GLY A 135 8.44 15.39 -9.20
CA GLY A 135 8.41 14.65 -10.48
C GLY A 135 8.90 13.20 -10.41
N VAL A 136 8.92 12.60 -9.21
CA VAL A 136 9.31 11.19 -9.01
C VAL A 136 8.14 10.28 -9.40
N PRO A 137 8.37 9.19 -10.16
CA PRO A 137 7.31 8.24 -10.55
C PRO A 137 6.53 7.69 -9.34
N GLU A 138 5.20 7.59 -9.49
CA GLU A 138 4.27 7.33 -8.38
C GLU A 138 4.59 6.06 -7.57
N THR A 139 5.00 4.98 -8.23
CA THR A 139 5.43 3.74 -7.57
C THR A 139 6.66 3.97 -6.67
N THR A 140 7.64 4.74 -7.14
CA THR A 140 8.82 5.14 -6.35
C THR A 140 8.47 6.18 -5.27
N ALA A 141 7.54 7.11 -5.55
CA ALA A 141 7.07 8.09 -4.57
C ALA A 141 6.31 7.44 -3.41
N SER A 142 5.45 6.46 -3.70
CA SER A 142 4.72 5.65 -2.70
C SER A 142 5.68 4.82 -1.85
N VAL A 143 6.67 4.16 -2.48
CA VAL A 143 7.76 3.44 -1.79
C VAL A 143 8.56 4.36 -0.87
N ALA A 144 8.96 5.55 -1.36
CA ALA A 144 9.71 6.53 -0.60
C ALA A 144 8.89 7.11 0.57
N ALA A 145 7.62 7.44 0.35
CA ALA A 145 6.71 7.93 1.37
C ALA A 145 6.45 6.88 2.46
N SER A 146 6.24 5.61 2.10
CA SER A 146 6.04 4.52 3.05
C SER A 146 7.32 4.22 3.85
N ALA A 147 8.50 4.27 3.22
CA ALA A 147 9.78 4.12 3.92
C ALA A 147 10.09 5.31 4.86
N ALA A 148 9.87 6.55 4.41
CA ALA A 148 10.04 7.76 5.21
C ALA A 148 9.05 7.78 6.39
N ALA A 149 7.79 7.39 6.18
CA ALA A 149 6.78 7.28 7.21
C ALA A 149 7.12 6.20 8.24
N GLY A 150 7.54 5.01 7.81
CA GLY A 150 7.96 3.94 8.72
C GLY A 150 9.16 4.35 9.59
N LEU A 151 10.10 5.13 9.04
CA LEU A 151 11.23 5.68 9.79
C LEU A 151 10.80 6.81 10.74
N SER A 152 9.98 7.75 10.28
CA SER A 152 9.42 8.85 11.07
C SER A 152 8.61 8.34 12.27
N ALA A 153 7.70 7.39 12.03
CA ALA A 153 6.92 6.71 13.05
C ALA A 153 7.81 5.99 14.08
N ALA A 154 8.85 5.28 13.61
CA ALA A 154 9.81 4.63 14.50
C ALA A 154 10.56 5.64 15.37
N VAL A 155 11.03 6.77 14.80
CA VAL A 155 11.68 7.85 15.57
C VAL A 155 10.73 8.43 16.60
N ALA A 156 9.51 8.84 16.20
CA ALA A 156 8.51 9.44 17.08
C ALA A 156 8.12 8.53 18.26
N ALA A 157 7.85 7.24 17.99
CA ALA A 157 7.56 6.27 19.02
C ALA A 157 8.76 6.04 19.97
N GLN A 158 9.99 6.02 19.44
CA GLN A 158 11.19 5.88 20.27
C GLN A 158 11.45 7.10 21.19
N VAL A 159 10.90 8.29 20.89
CA VAL A 159 11.00 9.45 21.80
C VAL A 159 10.33 9.16 23.13
N VAL A 160 9.10 8.61 23.11
CA VAL A 160 8.41 8.24 24.36
C VAL A 160 8.86 6.88 24.91
N TRP A 161 9.20 5.93 24.04
CA TRP A 161 9.60 4.59 24.47
C TRP A 161 10.98 4.55 25.16
N THR A 162 11.99 5.28 24.66
CA THR A 162 13.38 5.13 25.15
C THR A 162 13.54 5.46 26.65
N PRO A 163 13.00 6.58 27.19
CA PRO A 163 13.03 6.86 28.63
C PRO A 163 12.46 5.73 29.49
N ILE A 164 11.38 5.11 29.02
CA ILE A 164 10.62 4.09 29.74
C ILE A 164 11.33 2.73 29.68
N ASP A 165 11.93 2.42 28.53
CA ASP A 165 12.79 1.27 28.29
C ASP A 165 14.08 1.33 29.14
N VAL A 166 14.76 2.49 29.22
CA VAL A 166 15.94 2.69 30.08
C VAL A 166 15.59 2.45 31.55
N VAL A 167 14.50 3.04 32.05
CA VAL A 167 14.04 2.83 33.43
C VAL A 167 13.68 1.37 33.67
N SER A 168 12.95 0.74 32.75
CA SER A 168 12.56 -0.68 32.86
C SER A 168 13.78 -1.59 32.88
N GLN A 169 14.74 -1.45 31.97
CA GLN A 169 15.93 -2.30 31.94
C GLN A 169 16.83 -2.13 33.17
N ARG A 170 17.02 -0.90 33.66
CA ARG A 170 17.75 -0.67 34.94
C ARG A 170 17.04 -1.31 36.14
N LEU A 171 15.71 -1.51 36.10
CA LEU A 171 14.98 -2.32 37.07
C LEU A 171 15.11 -3.83 36.84
N MET A 172 15.03 -4.30 35.58
CA MET A 172 15.14 -5.72 35.22
C MET A 172 16.44 -6.34 35.74
N VAL A 173 17.55 -5.60 35.63
CA VAL A 173 18.90 -6.06 36.00
C VAL A 173 19.24 -5.88 37.48
N GLN A 174 18.43 -5.14 38.25
CA GLN A 174 18.63 -4.94 39.68
C GLN A 174 18.63 -6.31 40.39
N GLY A 175 19.71 -6.61 41.13
CA GLY A 175 19.97 -7.93 41.73
C GLY A 175 21.02 -8.76 40.98
N SER A 176 21.39 -8.37 39.76
CA SER A 176 22.64 -8.79 39.12
C SER A 176 23.83 -7.96 39.62
N ALA A 177 25.05 -8.50 39.51
CA ALA A 177 26.29 -7.75 39.74
C ALA A 177 26.46 -6.55 38.77
N ALA A 178 25.74 -6.55 37.65
CA ALA A 178 25.68 -5.46 36.67
C ALA A 178 24.78 -4.26 37.07
N ALA A 179 24.19 -4.26 38.27
CA ALA A 179 23.24 -3.24 38.69
C ALA A 179 23.94 -2.03 39.33
N ALA A 180 24.09 -0.93 38.58
CA ALA A 180 24.77 0.30 39.02
C ALA A 180 24.15 0.96 40.28
N ALA A 181 22.84 0.79 40.53
CA ALA A 181 22.17 1.32 41.72
C ALA A 181 20.96 0.48 42.15
N LYS A 182 20.49 0.69 43.39
CA LYS A 182 19.24 0.12 43.92
C LYS A 182 18.09 1.12 43.83
N TYR A 183 17.01 0.69 43.19
CA TYR A 183 15.78 1.44 43.03
C TYR A 183 14.62 0.79 43.81
N ARG A 184 13.70 1.61 44.32
CA ARG A 184 12.45 1.18 44.97
C ARG A 184 11.31 0.91 43.97
N GLY A 185 11.40 1.44 42.76
CA GLY A 185 10.41 1.27 41.69
C GLY A 185 10.63 2.25 40.54
N GLY A 186 9.73 2.26 39.54
CA GLY A 186 9.86 3.07 38.31
C GLY A 186 10.04 4.56 38.54
N VAL A 187 9.24 5.17 39.43
CA VAL A 187 9.32 6.62 39.72
C VAL A 187 10.61 6.99 40.45
N ASP A 188 11.10 6.13 41.35
CA ASP A 188 12.38 6.31 42.05
C ASP A 188 13.57 6.15 41.09
N ALA A 189 13.51 5.18 40.17
CA ALA A 189 14.50 5.00 39.11
C ALA A 189 14.52 6.20 38.15
N PHE A 190 13.37 6.62 37.62
CA PHE A 190 13.26 7.80 36.76
C PHE A 190 13.85 9.06 37.42
N LYS A 191 13.46 9.35 38.67
CA LYS A 191 14.00 10.49 39.43
C LYS A 191 15.51 10.38 39.62
N LYS A 192 16.03 9.23 40.06
CA LYS A 192 17.48 9.03 40.25
C LYS A 192 18.29 9.20 38.96
N ILE A 193 17.84 8.63 37.85
CA ILE A 193 18.49 8.77 36.53
C ILE A 193 18.46 10.23 36.07
N LEU A 194 17.36 10.94 36.28
CA LEU A 194 17.25 12.36 35.95
C LEU A 194 18.20 13.24 36.79
N TYR A 195 18.39 12.90 38.08
CA TYR A 195 19.34 13.59 38.96
C TYR A 195 20.82 13.24 38.69
N SER A 196 21.15 12.00 38.32
CA SER A 196 22.56 11.57 38.11
C SER A 196 23.07 11.78 36.69
N ASP A 197 22.26 11.41 35.69
CA ASP A 197 22.69 11.32 34.29
C ASP A 197 22.12 12.50 33.45
N GLY A 198 21.13 13.21 34.00
CA GLY A 198 20.32 14.23 33.33
C GLY A 198 19.31 13.63 32.35
N ILE A 199 18.61 14.50 31.59
CA ILE A 199 17.71 14.07 30.50
C ILE A 199 18.44 13.14 29.49
N ARG A 200 19.74 13.39 29.25
CA ARG A 200 20.59 12.55 28.39
C ARG A 200 20.77 11.11 28.90
N GLY A 201 20.52 10.83 30.19
CA GLY A 201 20.48 9.48 30.75
C GLY A 201 19.23 8.71 30.36
N LEU A 202 18.07 9.37 30.32
CA LEU A 202 16.81 8.76 29.91
C LEU A 202 16.81 8.40 28.42
N TYR A 203 17.49 9.17 27.58
CA TYR A 203 17.64 8.90 26.14
C TYR A 203 18.89 8.09 25.78
N ARG A 204 19.51 7.44 26.78
CA ARG A 204 20.68 6.58 26.58
C ARG A 204 20.29 5.41 25.66
N GLY A 205 21.11 5.16 24.63
CA GLY A 205 20.81 4.12 23.62
C GLY A 205 19.72 4.46 22.60
N PHE A 206 19.20 5.71 22.52
CA PHE A 206 18.16 6.12 21.56
C PHE A 206 18.49 5.75 20.10
N GLY A 207 19.67 6.16 19.59
CA GLY A 207 20.09 5.83 18.22
C GLY A 207 20.25 4.32 17.97
N MET A 208 20.75 3.57 18.97
CA MET A 208 20.81 2.10 18.90
C MET A 208 19.42 1.46 18.93
N SER A 209 18.41 2.11 19.52
CA SER A 209 17.02 1.64 19.53
C SER A 209 16.38 1.76 18.16
N ILE A 210 16.56 2.89 17.47
CA ILE A 210 16.14 3.06 16.06
C ILE A 210 16.84 2.03 15.17
N LEU A 211 18.17 1.91 15.30
CA LEU A 211 18.97 0.94 14.53
C LEU A 211 18.62 -0.52 14.84
N THR A 212 18.08 -0.84 16.01
CA THR A 212 17.58 -2.19 16.31
C THR A 212 16.19 -2.40 15.70
N TYR A 213 15.30 -1.42 15.78
CA TYR A 213 13.88 -1.57 15.44
C TYR A 213 13.62 -1.60 13.92
N ALA A 214 14.25 -0.71 13.14
CA ALA A 214 13.99 -0.64 11.69
C ALA A 214 14.40 -1.94 10.94
N PRO A 215 15.59 -2.54 11.16
CA PRO A 215 15.93 -3.84 10.59
C PRO A 215 15.07 -4.98 11.16
N SER A 216 14.65 -4.89 12.43
CA SER A 216 13.78 -5.90 13.07
C SER A 216 12.46 -6.02 12.31
N ASN A 217 11.84 -4.89 11.97
CA ASN A 217 10.57 -4.87 11.25
C ASN A 217 10.73 -5.34 9.80
N ALA A 218 11.78 -4.88 9.09
CA ALA A 218 12.05 -5.29 7.71
C ALA A 218 12.30 -6.81 7.59
N VAL A 219 13.14 -7.37 8.47
CA VAL A 219 13.40 -8.83 8.51
C VAL A 219 12.14 -9.61 8.90
N TRP A 220 11.30 -9.08 9.80
CA TRP A 220 10.06 -9.74 10.20
C TRP A 220 9.10 -9.89 9.02
N TRP A 221 8.76 -8.80 8.31
CA TRP A 221 7.84 -8.85 7.17
C TRP A 221 8.36 -9.76 6.04
N ALA A 222 9.62 -9.63 5.65
CA ALA A 222 10.22 -10.49 4.63
C ALA A 222 10.19 -11.98 5.01
N SER A 223 10.49 -12.29 6.28
CA SER A 223 10.42 -13.67 6.80
C SER A 223 8.99 -14.19 6.86
N TYR A 224 8.01 -13.35 7.21
CA TYR A 224 6.60 -13.71 7.30
C TYR A 224 6.03 -14.08 5.93
N SER A 225 6.20 -13.22 4.93
CA SER A 225 5.72 -13.48 3.56
C SER A 225 6.36 -14.72 2.92
N LEU A 226 7.67 -14.94 3.16
CA LEU A 226 8.34 -16.15 2.69
C LEU A 226 7.81 -17.41 3.41
N SER A 227 7.60 -17.34 4.73
CA SER A 227 7.06 -18.47 5.51
C SER A 227 5.65 -18.85 5.05
N GLN A 228 4.77 -17.87 4.83
CA GLN A 228 3.42 -18.13 4.32
C GLN A 228 3.45 -18.82 2.96
N ARG A 229 4.26 -18.33 2.01
CA ARG A 229 4.39 -18.93 0.66
C ARG A 229 4.88 -20.38 0.73
N LEU A 230 5.92 -20.64 1.51
CA LEU A 230 6.47 -21.99 1.67
C LEU A 230 5.49 -22.95 2.35
N ILE A 231 4.80 -22.51 3.42
CA ILE A 231 3.86 -23.38 4.15
C ILE A 231 2.62 -23.67 3.30
N TRP A 232 2.05 -22.69 2.60
CA TRP A 232 0.92 -22.94 1.70
C TRP A 232 1.29 -23.81 0.50
N GLY A 233 2.46 -23.60 -0.11
CA GLY A 233 2.97 -24.46 -1.18
C GLY A 233 3.13 -25.92 -0.72
N CYS A 234 3.70 -26.14 0.47
CA CYS A 234 3.79 -27.48 1.06
C CYS A 234 2.42 -28.10 1.36
N ILE A 235 1.43 -27.33 1.83
CA ILE A 235 0.07 -27.84 2.09
C ILE A 235 -0.63 -28.23 0.79
N GLY A 236 -0.58 -27.40 -0.25
CA GLY A 236 -1.13 -27.72 -1.56
C GLY A 236 -0.51 -28.98 -2.17
N TYR A 237 0.82 -29.11 -2.09
CA TYR A 237 1.54 -30.29 -2.56
C TYR A 237 1.18 -31.57 -1.79
N HIS A 238 0.86 -31.48 -0.49
CA HIS A 238 0.53 -32.65 0.34
C HIS A 238 -0.94 -33.07 0.29
N MET A 239 -1.83 -32.24 -0.28
CA MET A 239 -3.26 -32.51 -0.47
C MET A 239 -3.63 -32.76 -1.94
N GLY A 240 -2.66 -33.17 -2.78
CA GLY A 240 -2.86 -33.43 -4.21
C GLY A 240 -3.91 -34.51 -4.49
N GLY A 241 -5.14 -34.08 -4.79
CA GLY A 241 -6.31 -34.96 -4.86
C GLY A 241 -7.52 -34.43 -5.64
N GLY A 242 -7.31 -33.55 -6.64
CA GLY A 242 -8.28 -33.31 -7.71
C GLY A 242 -9.64 -32.69 -7.33
N GLY A 243 -9.71 -31.83 -6.31
CA GLY A 243 -10.94 -31.10 -5.97
C GLY A 243 -10.71 -29.79 -5.23
N GLU A 244 -11.61 -28.82 -5.41
CA GLU A 244 -11.61 -27.55 -4.68
C GLU A 244 -11.84 -27.77 -3.18
N LEU A 245 -10.75 -27.70 -2.40
CA LEU A 245 -10.80 -27.87 -0.95
C LEU A 245 -10.42 -26.57 -0.24
N LYS A 246 -11.44 -25.77 0.06
CA LYS A 246 -11.34 -24.55 0.89
C LYS A 246 -10.70 -24.91 2.24
N PRO A 247 -9.51 -24.39 2.60
CA PRO A 247 -8.85 -24.75 3.85
C PRO A 247 -9.69 -24.28 5.03
N GLY A 248 -10.01 -25.20 5.95
CA GLY A 248 -10.74 -24.87 7.17
C GLY A 248 -10.06 -23.74 7.95
N GLN A 249 -10.85 -22.85 8.55
CA GLN A 249 -10.36 -21.61 9.16
C GLN A 249 -9.26 -21.84 10.24
N GLY A 250 -9.29 -22.98 10.94
CA GLY A 250 -8.23 -23.39 11.87
C GLY A 250 -6.87 -23.60 11.18
N THR A 251 -6.85 -24.13 9.96
CA THR A 251 -5.63 -24.27 9.14
C THR A 251 -5.06 -22.90 8.77
N VAL A 252 -5.91 -21.95 8.36
CA VAL A 252 -5.51 -20.58 8.03
C VAL A 252 -4.83 -19.90 9.22
N VAL A 253 -5.47 -19.95 10.40
CA VAL A 253 -4.94 -19.39 11.65
C VAL A 253 -3.66 -20.10 12.10
N ALA A 254 -3.54 -21.42 11.88
CA ALA A 254 -2.32 -22.17 12.17
C ALA A 254 -1.15 -21.75 11.25
N VAL A 255 -1.37 -21.62 9.94
CA VAL A 255 -0.33 -21.18 8.97
C VAL A 255 0.13 -19.76 9.26
N GLN A 256 -0.81 -18.84 9.55
CA GLN A 256 -0.49 -17.48 10.02
C GLN A 256 0.32 -17.51 11.32
N GLY A 257 -0.11 -18.28 12.32
CA GLY A 257 0.55 -18.38 13.63
C GLY A 257 1.97 -18.96 13.56
N VAL A 258 2.20 -19.99 12.74
CA VAL A 258 3.55 -20.55 12.49
C VAL A 258 4.41 -19.57 11.69
N SER A 259 3.86 -18.92 10.67
CA SER A 259 4.59 -17.90 9.88
C SER A 259 5.06 -16.73 10.76
N ALA A 260 4.21 -16.30 11.70
CA ALA A 260 4.53 -15.28 12.69
C ALA A 260 5.61 -15.75 13.69
N ALA A 261 5.57 -17.02 14.12
CA ALA A 261 6.62 -17.61 14.97
C ALA A 261 7.99 -17.59 14.28
N VAL A 262 8.05 -18.02 13.02
CA VAL A 262 9.28 -18.02 12.21
C VAL A 262 9.78 -16.59 11.99
N ALA A 263 8.89 -15.66 11.61
CA ALA A 263 9.24 -14.26 11.41
C ALA A 263 9.79 -13.59 12.68
N GLY A 264 9.13 -13.79 13.82
CA GLY A 264 9.60 -13.32 15.13
C GLY A 264 10.96 -13.90 15.50
N GLY A 265 11.18 -15.18 15.21
CA GLY A 265 12.41 -15.90 15.49
C GLY A 265 13.59 -15.40 14.64
N THR A 266 13.43 -15.33 13.32
CA THR A 266 14.46 -14.86 12.38
C THR A 266 14.83 -13.40 12.65
N SER A 267 13.83 -12.53 12.89
CA SER A 267 14.06 -11.13 13.25
C SER A 267 14.82 -10.99 14.58
N ALA A 268 14.50 -11.81 15.58
CA ALA A 268 15.22 -11.86 16.85
C ALA A 268 16.67 -12.33 16.71
N VAL A 269 16.98 -13.24 15.78
CA VAL A 269 18.36 -13.67 15.46
C VAL A 269 19.14 -12.53 14.81
N VAL A 270 18.64 -11.99 13.69
CA VAL A 270 19.38 -10.99 12.89
C VAL A 270 19.67 -9.72 13.70
N THR A 271 18.73 -9.28 14.53
CA THR A 271 18.88 -8.06 15.34
C THR A 271 19.42 -8.30 16.75
N MET A 272 19.89 -9.51 17.08
CA MET A 272 20.44 -9.82 18.41
C MET A 272 21.69 -8.98 18.76
N PRO A 273 22.66 -8.73 17.85
CA PRO A 273 23.85 -7.96 18.20
C PRO A 273 23.56 -6.50 18.55
N LEU A 274 22.67 -5.85 17.79
CA LEU A 274 22.31 -4.44 17.97
C LEU A 274 21.59 -4.23 19.31
N ASP A 275 20.66 -5.13 19.62
CA ASP A 275 19.92 -5.19 20.87
C ASP A 275 20.83 -5.47 22.09
N THR A 276 21.81 -6.38 21.98
CA THR A 276 22.78 -6.63 23.07
C THR A 276 23.69 -5.42 23.32
N ILE A 277 24.10 -4.71 22.26
CA ILE A 277 24.86 -3.45 22.39
C ILE A 277 23.98 -2.37 23.04
N LYS A 278 22.72 -2.23 22.58
CA LYS A 278 21.72 -1.31 23.13
C LYS A 278 21.53 -1.53 24.64
N THR A 279 21.15 -2.74 25.06
CA THR A 279 20.89 -3.09 26.47
C THR A 279 22.09 -2.79 27.36
N ARG A 280 23.30 -3.14 26.92
CA ARG A 280 24.54 -2.83 27.65
C ARG A 280 24.77 -1.33 27.76
N MET A 281 24.58 -0.57 26.69
CA MET A 281 24.70 0.89 26.75
C MET A 281 23.68 1.53 27.69
N GLN A 282 22.45 0.98 27.82
CA GLN A 282 21.40 1.53 28.69
C GLN A 282 21.62 1.22 30.18
N VAL A 283 22.18 0.05 30.48
CA VAL A 283 22.33 -0.47 31.86
C VAL A 283 23.70 -0.23 32.48
N LEU A 284 24.79 -0.45 31.74
CA LEU A 284 26.14 -0.48 32.29
C LEU A 284 26.78 0.91 32.33
N ASP A 285 27.61 1.14 33.35
CA ASP A 285 28.50 2.28 33.52
C ASP A 285 29.91 1.75 33.84
N ASP A 286 30.95 2.33 33.23
CA ASP A 286 32.31 1.78 33.22
C ASP A 286 33.26 2.73 33.97
N GLY A 287 33.49 2.47 35.26
CA GLY A 287 34.30 3.35 36.13
C GLY A 287 33.73 4.75 36.36
N GLY A 288 32.41 4.93 36.17
CA GLY A 288 31.74 6.24 36.19
C GLY A 288 31.77 6.95 34.83
N ASP A 289 32.49 6.43 33.84
CA ASP A 289 32.58 6.98 32.50
C ASP A 289 31.60 6.29 31.53
N ARG A 290 31.09 7.04 30.54
CA ARG A 290 29.89 6.63 29.78
C ARG A 290 30.20 5.55 28.74
N MET A 291 29.38 4.49 28.70
CA MET A 291 29.46 3.42 27.70
C MET A 291 29.07 3.95 26.30
N THR A 292 30.07 4.11 25.42
CA THR A 292 29.87 4.40 23.99
C THR A 292 29.74 3.11 23.17
N ILE A 293 29.21 3.19 21.94
CA ILE A 293 29.07 2.04 21.03
C ILE A 293 30.41 1.31 20.86
N GLY A 294 31.48 2.05 20.54
CA GLY A 294 32.82 1.48 20.33
C GLY A 294 33.42 0.83 21.58
N ARG A 295 33.20 1.39 22.77
CA ARG A 295 33.61 0.75 24.05
C ARG A 295 32.81 -0.52 24.33
N THR A 296 31.50 -0.48 24.10
CA THR A 296 30.57 -1.61 24.31
C THR A 296 30.89 -2.79 23.40
N VAL A 297 31.13 -2.54 22.11
CA VAL A 297 31.58 -3.55 21.14
C VAL A 297 32.95 -4.13 21.54
N ARG A 298 33.90 -3.29 21.97
CA ARG A 298 35.21 -3.73 22.43
C ARG A 298 35.13 -4.60 23.70
N SER A 299 34.24 -4.27 24.65
CA SER A 299 33.93 -5.10 25.83
C SER A 299 33.36 -6.46 25.42
N LEU A 300 32.33 -6.48 24.57
CA LEU A 300 31.70 -7.72 24.08
C LEU A 300 32.72 -8.65 23.39
N ILE A 301 33.55 -8.10 22.50
CA ILE A 301 34.59 -8.86 21.81
C ILE A 301 35.63 -9.40 22.79
N ARG A 302 36.06 -8.61 23.79
CA ARG A 302 37.01 -9.05 24.82
C ARG A 302 36.44 -10.14 25.75
N GLU A 303 35.12 -10.15 25.98
CA GLU A 303 34.44 -11.10 26.87
C GLU A 303 34.07 -12.45 26.23
N GLY A 304 34.16 -12.59 24.91
CA GLY A 304 33.75 -13.82 24.22
C GLY A 304 33.55 -13.71 22.71
N GLY A 305 34.22 -12.74 22.06
CA GLY A 305 34.09 -12.49 20.63
C GLY A 305 32.66 -12.18 20.19
N TRP A 306 32.38 -12.40 18.91
CA TRP A 306 31.04 -12.19 18.33
C TRP A 306 29.93 -13.03 18.97
N ARG A 307 30.26 -14.16 19.62
CA ARG A 307 29.28 -14.98 20.36
C ARG A 307 28.73 -14.25 21.59
N ALA A 308 29.46 -13.30 22.18
CA ALA A 308 28.96 -12.48 23.29
C ALA A 308 27.74 -11.62 22.89
N CYS A 309 27.67 -11.20 21.62
CA CYS A 309 26.56 -10.41 21.08
C CYS A 309 25.22 -11.18 20.99
N TYR A 310 25.24 -12.51 21.16
CA TYR A 310 24.07 -13.39 21.13
C TYR A 310 23.66 -13.93 22.52
N ARG A 311 24.26 -13.42 23.62
CA ARG A 311 23.85 -13.78 24.98
C ARG A 311 22.39 -13.39 25.22
N GLY A 312 21.55 -14.34 25.64
CA GLY A 312 20.11 -14.14 25.81
C GLY A 312 19.25 -14.41 24.57
N LEU A 313 19.82 -14.92 23.47
CA LEU A 313 19.08 -15.22 22.24
C LEU A 313 17.90 -16.17 22.46
N GLY A 314 18.08 -17.25 23.25
CA GLY A 314 17.00 -18.23 23.50
C GLY A 314 15.73 -17.61 24.09
N PRO A 315 15.81 -16.93 25.25
CA PRO A 315 14.67 -16.19 25.80
C PRO A 315 14.11 -15.11 24.86
N ARG A 316 14.96 -14.41 24.09
CA ARG A 316 14.48 -13.42 23.10
C ARG A 316 13.69 -14.08 21.98
N TRP A 317 14.22 -15.16 21.39
CA TRP A 317 13.59 -15.91 20.30
C TRP A 317 12.23 -16.43 20.75
N ALA A 318 12.17 -17.15 21.89
CA ALA A 318 10.92 -17.66 22.44
C ALA A 318 9.90 -16.54 22.72
N SER A 319 10.34 -15.43 23.34
CA SER A 319 9.49 -14.28 23.61
C SER A 319 8.97 -13.60 22.33
N THR A 320 9.83 -13.44 21.31
CA THR A 320 9.48 -12.71 20.07
C THR A 320 8.62 -13.56 19.14
N SER A 321 8.93 -14.86 18.99
CA SER A 321 8.10 -15.82 18.25
C SER A 321 6.72 -15.96 18.88
N LEU A 322 6.63 -16.18 20.20
CA LEU A 322 5.34 -16.31 20.87
C LEU A 322 4.57 -14.98 20.86
N SER A 323 5.22 -13.82 21.05
CA SER A 323 4.58 -12.51 20.88
C SER A 323 4.00 -12.31 19.48
N ALA A 324 4.72 -12.70 18.43
CA ALA A 324 4.27 -12.56 17.05
C ALA A 324 3.09 -13.49 16.74
N THR A 325 3.18 -14.79 17.08
CA THR A 325 2.06 -15.74 16.96
C THR A 325 0.84 -15.24 17.70
N THR A 326 1.00 -14.89 18.98
CA THR A 326 -0.12 -14.44 19.81
C THR A 326 -0.67 -13.10 19.34
N MET A 327 0.13 -12.18 18.78
CA MET A 327 -0.39 -10.93 18.20
C MET A 327 -1.37 -11.20 17.06
N ILE A 328 -1.02 -12.07 16.11
CA ILE A 328 -1.87 -12.40 14.96
C ILE A 328 -3.11 -13.18 15.42
N THR A 329 -2.96 -14.23 16.23
CA THR A 329 -4.11 -15.05 16.66
C THR A 329 -5.04 -14.31 17.64
N THR A 330 -4.51 -13.43 18.48
CA THR A 330 -5.32 -12.63 19.41
C THR A 330 -6.04 -11.49 18.69
N TYR A 331 -5.52 -10.97 17.58
CA TYR A 331 -6.23 -9.98 16.77
C TYR A 331 -7.52 -10.57 16.18
N GLU A 332 -7.45 -11.77 15.60
CA GLU A 332 -8.64 -12.49 15.11
C GLU A 332 -9.63 -12.86 16.22
N PHE A 333 -9.12 -13.24 17.39
CA PHE A 333 -9.96 -13.55 18.54
C PHE A 333 -10.63 -12.28 19.12
N LEU A 334 -9.91 -11.15 19.14
CA LEU A 334 -10.40 -9.85 19.59
C LEU A 334 -11.49 -9.29 18.66
N LYS A 335 -11.31 -9.40 17.33
CA LYS A 335 -12.36 -9.09 16.35
C LYS A 335 -13.68 -9.79 16.70
N ARG A 336 -13.63 -11.12 16.89
CA ARG A 336 -14.81 -11.95 17.22
C ARG A 336 -15.49 -11.55 18.52
N LEU A 337 -14.71 -11.33 19.59
CA LEU A 337 -15.24 -10.91 20.90
C LEU A 337 -15.74 -9.45 20.94
N SER A 338 -15.43 -8.66 19.91
CA SER A 338 -15.80 -7.25 19.83
C SER A 338 -16.81 -6.95 18.72
N ALA A 339 -17.34 -7.97 18.03
CA ALA A 339 -18.44 -7.80 17.09
C ALA A 339 -19.71 -7.31 17.80
N LYS A 340 -20.54 -6.54 17.09
CA LYS A 340 -21.84 -6.07 17.60
C LYS A 340 -22.82 -7.24 17.73
N ASP A 341 -23.58 -7.26 18.82
CA ASP A 341 -24.49 -8.36 19.13
C ASP A 341 -25.56 -8.50 18.02
N GLY A 342 -25.58 -9.66 17.36
CA GLY A 342 -26.45 -9.98 16.21
C GLY A 342 -25.74 -10.16 14.86
N SER A 343 -24.47 -9.78 14.71
CA SER A 343 -23.76 -9.81 13.41
C SER A 343 -23.01 -11.12 13.10
N PHE A 344 -23.67 -12.27 13.18
CA PHE A 344 -23.11 -13.58 12.77
C PHE A 344 -23.96 -14.25 11.66
N PRO A 345 -23.63 -14.01 10.37
CA PRO A 345 -24.11 -14.84 9.26
C PRO A 345 -23.52 -16.25 9.28
N GLY A 346 -24.10 -17.13 8.45
CA GLY A 346 -23.51 -18.44 8.13
C GLY A 346 -22.25 -18.34 7.25
N PRO A 347 -21.73 -19.48 6.74
CA PRO A 347 -20.46 -19.54 6.01
C PRO A 347 -20.54 -18.89 4.62
N LEU A 348 -20.30 -17.58 4.57
CA LEU A 348 -20.13 -16.80 3.34
C LEU A 348 -18.65 -16.73 2.93
N VAL A 349 -18.41 -16.67 1.61
CA VAL A 349 -17.07 -16.58 1.00
C VAL A 349 -16.61 -15.11 1.00
N VAL A 350 -15.31 -14.85 1.16
CA VAL A 350 -14.79 -13.47 1.34
C VAL A 350 -13.62 -13.13 0.40
N ARG A 351 -13.50 -11.81 0.18
CA ARG A 351 -12.42 -11.12 -0.55
C ARG A 351 -11.08 -11.18 0.20
N GLN A 352 -10.05 -10.52 -0.33
CA GLN A 352 -8.77 -10.38 0.38
C GLN A 352 -8.91 -9.57 1.68
N PRO A 353 -8.05 -9.81 2.68
CA PRO A 353 -8.02 -9.04 3.92
C PRO A 353 -7.66 -7.56 3.68
N ILE A 354 -8.00 -6.71 4.65
CA ILE A 354 -7.81 -5.26 4.62
C ILE A 354 -6.41 -4.86 4.10
N PRO A 355 -6.28 -3.89 3.17
CA PRO A 355 -4.98 -3.45 2.66
C PRO A 355 -4.02 -2.93 3.74
N PHE A 356 -3.09 -3.79 4.18
CA PHE A 356 -1.95 -3.41 5.02
C PHE A 356 -0.86 -2.71 4.17
N GLU A 357 -1.27 -1.67 3.45
CA GLU A 357 -0.60 -0.99 2.34
C GLU A 357 0.61 -0.12 2.74
N ILE A 358 1.31 -0.52 3.80
CA ILE A 358 2.37 0.26 4.44
C ILE A 358 3.74 -0.43 4.36
N TYR A 359 3.81 -1.77 4.26
CA TYR A 359 5.08 -2.50 4.41
C TYR A 359 5.52 -3.37 3.23
N GLY A 360 4.65 -3.70 2.27
CA GLY A 360 5.03 -4.50 1.08
C GLY A 360 6.08 -3.84 0.17
N GLN A 361 6.07 -2.50 0.12
CA GLN A 361 6.92 -1.69 -0.75
C GLN A 361 8.40 -1.59 -0.32
N LEU A 362 8.80 -2.12 0.83
CA LEU A 362 10.22 -2.20 1.20
C LEU A 362 11.01 -3.25 0.40
N ASN A 363 10.34 -4.22 -0.23
CA ASN A 363 11.01 -5.25 -1.05
C ASN A 363 11.59 -4.69 -2.37
N THR A 364 10.99 -3.65 -2.97
CA THR A 364 11.50 -3.06 -4.22
C THR A 364 12.74 -2.18 -4.00
N LEU A 365 12.88 -1.59 -2.81
CA LEU A 365 14.09 -0.86 -2.40
C LEU A 365 15.35 -1.75 -2.30
N PHE A 366 15.18 -3.07 -2.20
CA PHE A 366 16.27 -4.06 -2.27
C PHE A 366 16.17 -4.96 -3.50
N SER A 367 15.91 -4.36 -4.67
CA SER A 367 16.29 -4.97 -5.95
C SER A 367 17.73 -5.49 -5.89
N LYS A 368 17.97 -6.66 -6.50
CA LYS A 368 19.29 -7.32 -6.59
C LYS A 368 20.39 -6.34 -7.05
N ASP A 369 20.05 -5.36 -7.90
CA ASP A 369 20.99 -4.38 -8.43
C ASP A 369 21.34 -3.20 -7.51
N ALA A 370 20.46 -2.83 -6.56
CA ALA A 370 20.81 -1.87 -5.51
C ALA A 370 21.89 -2.46 -4.58
N PHE A 371 21.70 -3.73 -4.17
CA PHE A 371 22.66 -4.46 -3.36
C PHE A 371 23.99 -4.72 -4.11
N ARG A 372 23.93 -5.07 -5.41
CA ARG A 372 25.12 -5.16 -6.29
C ARG A 372 25.85 -3.82 -6.42
N ARG A 373 25.15 -2.68 -6.53
CA ARG A 373 25.79 -1.34 -6.62
C ARG A 373 26.53 -0.99 -5.33
N ILE A 374 25.93 -1.24 -4.17
CA ILE A 374 26.58 -1.05 -2.85
C ILE A 374 27.81 -1.96 -2.71
N LEU A 375 27.68 -3.25 -3.06
CA LEU A 375 28.81 -4.19 -3.05
C LEU A 375 29.94 -3.77 -3.99
N ARG A 376 29.63 -3.29 -5.21
CA ARG A 376 30.62 -2.76 -6.17
C ARG A 376 31.31 -1.50 -5.66
N GLN A 377 30.61 -0.57 -5.00
CA GLN A 377 31.25 0.60 -4.37
C GLN A 377 32.12 0.23 -3.16
N SER A 378 31.89 -0.92 -2.51
CA SER A 378 32.75 -1.42 -1.42
C SER A 378 33.93 -2.30 -1.88
N GLN A 379 34.05 -2.65 -3.17
CA GLN A 379 35.13 -3.49 -3.69
C GLN A 379 36.48 -2.76 -3.78
N GLY A 380 37.07 -2.52 -2.61
CA GLY A 380 38.41 -1.98 -2.44
C GLY A 380 38.94 -2.09 -1.01
N LYS A 381 38.07 -2.13 0.01
CA LYS A 381 38.45 -2.32 1.42
C LYS A 381 37.36 -3.11 2.16
N ILE A 382 37.78 -4.06 3.02
CA ILE A 382 36.99 -5.05 3.81
C ILE A 382 36.80 -6.40 3.10
N MET A 383 37.15 -7.49 3.80
CA MET A 383 37.01 -8.88 3.35
C MET A 383 35.63 -9.49 3.69
N PRO A 384 35.15 -10.49 2.93
CA PRO A 384 33.76 -10.96 3.02
C PRO A 384 33.46 -11.88 4.23
N PHE A 385 32.30 -11.67 4.84
CA PHE A 385 31.66 -12.65 5.71
C PHE A 385 30.88 -13.66 4.84
N ALA A 386 31.49 -14.81 4.53
CA ALA A 386 30.89 -15.86 3.71
C ALA A 386 30.82 -17.21 4.46
N PHE A 387 29.95 -17.31 5.46
CA PHE A 387 29.60 -18.56 6.15
C PHE A 387 28.17 -18.50 6.71
N ILE A 388 27.60 -19.68 7.00
CA ILE A 388 26.23 -19.94 7.50
C ILE A 388 25.14 -19.95 6.40
N TRP A 389 25.11 -21.03 5.62
CA TRP A 389 23.88 -21.62 5.08
C TRP A 389 24.03 -23.16 4.98
N PRO A 390 23.48 -23.95 5.93
CA PRO A 390 23.57 -25.41 5.88
C PRO A 390 22.50 -26.02 4.97
N SER A 391 22.93 -26.73 3.91
CA SER A 391 22.02 -27.40 2.97
C SER A 391 21.39 -28.66 3.56
N LEU A 392 20.10 -28.60 3.91
CA LEU A 392 19.36 -29.74 4.47
C LEU A 392 18.67 -30.57 3.37
N LYS A 393 19.38 -31.55 2.79
CA LYS A 393 18.76 -32.54 1.89
C LYS A 393 18.10 -33.66 2.70
N LEU A 394 16.76 -33.70 2.75
CA LEU A 394 16.05 -34.91 3.14
C LEU A 394 16.21 -35.98 2.05
N LYS A 395 16.68 -37.18 2.43
CA LYS A 395 16.49 -38.41 1.65
C LYS A 395 15.30 -39.16 2.25
N ILE A 396 14.26 -39.39 1.45
CA ILE A 396 13.18 -40.31 1.80
C ILE A 396 13.67 -41.75 1.59
N LEU A 397 13.38 -42.62 2.54
CA LEU A 397 13.69 -44.06 2.47
C LEU A 397 12.63 -44.81 1.66
N ARG A 398 13.09 -45.72 0.80
CA ARG A 398 12.41 -46.97 0.45
C ARG A 398 13.43 -48.09 0.53
N ARG A 399 13.01 -49.23 1.10
CA ARG A 399 13.33 -50.65 0.78
C ARG A 399 14.76 -51.02 0.32
N ASP A 400 15.39 -52.10 0.81
CA ASP A 400 14.92 -53.16 1.72
C ASP A 400 16.14 -53.93 2.31
N SER A 401 15.86 -54.80 3.29
CA SER A 401 16.64 -55.98 3.72
C SER A 401 18.00 -55.85 4.47
N TYR A 402 18.07 -56.66 5.54
CA TYR A 402 19.22 -57.35 6.16
C TYR A 402 20.21 -56.66 7.13
N GLN A 403 20.34 -57.34 8.28
CA GLN A 403 21.29 -57.23 9.40
C GLN A 403 22.44 -58.27 9.23
N PRO A 404 23.40 -58.40 10.18
CA PRO A 404 24.07 -57.45 11.08
C PRO A 404 25.61 -57.49 10.82
N SER A 405 26.55 -56.86 11.54
CA SER A 405 26.84 -56.88 13.00
C SER A 405 28.20 -56.18 13.27
N SER A 406 28.52 -55.95 14.56
CA SER A 406 29.88 -55.73 15.13
C SER A 406 30.74 -54.55 14.59
N SER A 407 31.81 -54.09 15.25
CA SER A 407 32.05 -53.90 16.70
C SER A 407 33.18 -52.87 16.92
N SER A 408 33.12 -52.15 18.06
CA SER A 408 34.22 -51.52 18.83
C SER A 408 35.67 -51.49 18.29
N VAL A 409 36.38 -50.35 18.46
CA VAL A 409 37.59 -50.20 19.33
C VAL A 409 38.21 -48.77 19.20
N GLU A 410 38.81 -48.29 20.30
CA GLU A 410 39.53 -47.00 20.49
C GLU A 410 41.08 -47.28 20.52
N PRO A 411 42.02 -46.46 21.05
CA PRO A 411 42.20 -44.99 21.18
C PRO A 411 43.65 -44.50 20.81
N LYS A 412 44.02 -43.25 21.19
CA LYS A 412 45.40 -42.68 21.35
C LYS A 412 46.18 -42.47 20.02
N LEU A 413 47.21 -41.60 19.86
CA LEU A 413 47.87 -40.50 20.64
C LEU A 413 48.30 -39.42 19.57
N SER A 414 49.17 -38.39 19.69
CA SER A 414 50.14 -37.85 20.69
C SER A 414 50.45 -36.35 20.41
N ILE A 415 51.37 -35.74 21.19
CA ILE A 415 51.91 -34.35 21.11
C ILE A 415 53.46 -34.49 21.05
N PRO A 416 54.25 -33.73 20.23
CA PRO A 416 54.96 -32.53 20.77
C PRO A 416 55.39 -31.36 19.82
N LEU A 417 55.45 -30.16 20.44
CA LEU A 417 56.31 -28.95 20.30
C LEU A 417 57.33 -28.84 19.12
N THR A 418 57.77 -27.66 18.60
CA THR A 418 58.44 -26.53 19.30
C THR A 418 58.94 -25.44 18.31
N ARG A 419 59.20 -24.19 18.78
CA ARG A 419 60.26 -23.22 18.32
C ARG A 419 60.12 -22.57 16.90
N ALA A 420 60.72 -21.40 16.59
CA ALA A 420 61.47 -20.39 17.36
C ALA A 420 61.48 -18.99 16.70
N MET A 421 62.01 -17.98 17.43
CA MET A 421 62.65 -16.74 16.93
C MET A 421 61.77 -15.68 16.22
N ARG A 422 62.20 -14.43 16.05
CA ARG A 422 62.84 -13.39 16.92
C ARG A 422 63.06 -12.15 16.04
N GLY A 423 62.80 -10.94 16.55
CA GLY A 423 63.07 -9.68 15.83
C GLY A 423 62.29 -8.52 16.44
N GLY A 424 62.88 -7.32 16.51
CA GLY A 424 62.27 -6.16 17.16
C GLY A 424 63.10 -4.89 16.99
N PHE A 425 62.86 -3.90 17.87
CA PHE A 425 63.44 -2.54 17.84
C PHE A 425 62.96 -1.65 16.66
N THR A 426 63.00 -0.31 16.72
CA THR A 426 62.25 0.61 17.63
C THR A 426 62.37 2.08 17.18
N ILE A 427 61.42 2.92 17.61
CA ILE A 427 61.62 4.33 18.03
C ILE A 427 61.83 5.45 16.98
N ARG A 428 60.84 6.37 17.01
CA ARG A 428 60.85 7.85 16.80
C ARG A 428 60.63 8.50 15.42
N PRO A 429 60.09 9.76 15.40
CA PRO A 429 59.58 10.44 14.19
C PRO A 429 60.42 11.67 13.75
N SER A 430 60.16 12.12 12.52
CA SER A 430 60.58 13.37 11.87
C SER A 430 59.69 13.53 10.61
N SER A 431 59.34 14.69 10.04
CA SER A 431 59.44 16.12 10.39
C SER A 431 58.40 16.89 9.55
N ALA A 432 58.23 18.21 9.75
CA ALA A 432 57.29 19.06 9.02
C ALA A 432 57.98 19.89 7.88
N PRO A 433 57.51 21.09 7.45
CA PRO A 433 56.73 21.21 6.20
C PRO A 433 57.23 22.31 5.21
N LEU A 434 56.58 22.41 4.04
CA LEU A 434 56.61 23.57 3.13
C LEU A 434 55.15 23.87 2.67
N LEU A 435 54.59 25.09 2.60
CA LEU A 435 55.02 26.38 2.00
C LEU A 435 55.19 26.25 0.48
N THR A 436 54.63 27.10 -0.39
CA THR A 436 54.27 28.55 -0.42
C THR A 436 53.01 28.78 -1.28
N ALA A 437 52.39 29.95 -1.55
CA ALA A 437 52.21 31.32 -1.00
C ALA A 437 51.03 31.96 -1.84
N TYR A 438 50.49 33.17 -1.69
CA TYR A 438 50.96 34.46 -1.16
C TYR A 438 49.83 35.27 -0.46
N GLN A 439 50.17 36.48 -0.04
CA GLN A 439 49.47 37.42 0.87
C GLN A 439 49.41 38.83 0.19
N PRO A 440 49.01 39.97 0.83
CA PRO A 440 47.94 40.24 1.81
C PRO A 440 47.23 41.65 1.67
N LEU A 441 46.23 41.94 2.54
CA LEU A 441 45.99 43.20 3.33
C LEU A 441 45.98 44.62 2.65
N LEU A 442 45.37 45.72 3.18
CA LEU A 442 45.19 46.18 4.57
C LEU A 442 44.21 47.41 4.69
N ARG A 443 43.79 47.71 5.93
CA ARG A 443 43.43 49.04 6.54
C ARG A 443 42.00 49.61 6.49
N LEU A 444 41.67 50.33 7.58
CA LEU A 444 40.42 51.03 7.88
C LEU A 444 40.64 52.56 7.95
N SER A 445 39.56 53.35 7.82
CA SER A 445 39.39 54.57 8.65
C SER A 445 37.91 54.95 8.82
N ARG A 446 37.65 55.90 9.74
CA ARG A 446 36.33 56.30 10.31
C ARG A 446 35.55 57.27 9.41
N GLY A 447 34.22 57.33 9.59
CA GLY A 447 33.39 58.47 9.16
C GLY A 447 31.88 58.29 9.42
N THR A 448 31.32 59.00 10.39
CA THR A 448 29.86 59.05 10.70
C THR A 448 29.26 60.40 10.32
N ILE A 449 28.03 60.44 9.77
CA ILE A 449 27.11 61.61 9.81
C ILE A 449 25.66 61.17 9.44
N ASN A 450 24.68 62.05 9.67
CA ASN A 450 23.24 61.75 9.80
C ASN A 450 22.34 62.15 8.60
N ARG A 451 21.28 61.35 8.37
CA ARG A 451 19.97 61.71 7.77
C ARG A 451 20.02 62.25 6.29
N PRO A 452 18.89 62.70 5.68
CA PRO A 452 17.89 61.79 5.09
C PRO A 452 17.53 62.10 3.62
N ILE A 453 16.69 61.27 3.00
CA ILE A 453 16.21 61.42 1.62
C ILE A 453 15.05 62.45 1.51
N PRO A 454 15.10 63.40 0.58
CA PRO A 454 13.94 64.08 0.02
C PRO A 454 13.48 63.44 -1.31
N ALA A 455 12.19 63.50 -1.63
CA ALA A 455 11.62 62.96 -2.86
C ALA A 455 11.26 64.05 -3.88
N THR A 456 11.39 63.75 -5.19
CA THR A 456 10.43 64.11 -6.27
C THR A 456 10.88 63.48 -7.60
N ALA A 457 10.00 63.47 -8.61
CA ALA A 457 10.10 62.59 -9.79
C ALA A 457 10.45 63.33 -11.11
N PRO A 458 11.01 62.62 -12.11
CA PRO A 458 11.03 63.04 -13.51
C PRO A 458 9.72 62.65 -14.26
N PRO A 459 9.35 63.32 -15.38
CA PRO A 459 8.09 63.10 -16.09
C PRO A 459 8.31 62.23 -17.38
N PRO A 460 7.52 62.30 -18.49
CA PRO A 460 6.85 61.09 -18.98
C PRO A 460 7.36 60.58 -20.35
N CYS A 461 7.57 59.27 -20.49
CA CYS A 461 7.82 58.64 -21.79
C CYS A 461 6.51 58.30 -22.53
N LEU A 462 6.50 58.52 -23.85
CA LEU A 462 5.37 58.20 -24.73
C LEU A 462 5.09 56.69 -24.79
N ARG A 463 3.82 56.34 -25.04
CA ARG A 463 3.43 54.99 -25.44
C ARG A 463 4.00 54.69 -26.84
N LEU A 464 4.67 53.55 -26.98
CA LEU A 464 4.76 52.85 -28.26
C LEU A 464 4.20 51.43 -28.06
N THR A 465 3.06 51.14 -28.70
CA THR A 465 2.35 49.87 -28.52
C THR A 465 2.83 48.82 -29.50
N THR A 466 3.89 48.11 -29.15
CA THR A 466 4.32 46.87 -29.84
C THR A 466 4.22 45.69 -28.87
N ALA A 467 3.02 45.11 -28.77
CA ALA A 467 2.78 43.89 -28.01
C ALA A 467 3.37 42.67 -28.75
N LEU A 468 4.71 42.53 -28.70
CA LEU A 468 5.38 41.28 -29.04
C LEU A 468 5.02 40.23 -27.99
N ALA A 469 3.88 39.57 -28.20
CA ALA A 469 3.46 38.43 -27.41
C ALA A 469 4.53 37.33 -27.52
N VAL A 470 5.24 37.08 -26.42
CA VAL A 470 6.15 35.94 -26.31
C VAL A 470 5.29 34.67 -26.41
N ARG A 471 5.21 34.08 -27.60
CA ARG A 471 4.52 32.81 -27.82
C ARG A 471 5.06 31.80 -26.81
N SER A 472 4.16 31.15 -26.07
CA SER A 472 4.53 30.05 -25.18
C SER A 472 5.29 29.00 -25.98
N ALA A 473 6.44 28.55 -25.45
CA ALA A 473 7.26 27.50 -26.06
C ALA A 473 6.54 26.14 -26.15
N PHE A 474 5.34 26.03 -25.58
CA PHE A 474 4.49 24.84 -25.59
C PHE A 474 3.36 24.91 -26.63
N GLN A 475 3.06 26.09 -27.19
CA GLN A 475 1.97 26.30 -28.15
C GLN A 475 0.62 25.62 -27.75
N PRO A 476 0.10 25.84 -26.53
CA PRO A 476 -1.05 25.09 -26.01
C PRO A 476 -2.31 25.16 -26.89
N ASP A 477 -2.56 26.33 -27.51
CA ASP A 477 -3.69 26.56 -28.41
C ASP A 477 -3.66 25.67 -29.68
N GLU A 478 -2.47 25.14 -30.02
CA GLU A 478 -2.23 24.27 -31.17
C GLU A 478 -2.35 22.76 -30.82
N ALA A 479 -2.52 22.41 -29.54
CA ALA A 479 -2.55 21.02 -29.07
C ALA A 479 -3.88 20.28 -29.34
N THR A 480 -4.95 21.00 -29.64
CA THR A 480 -6.26 20.43 -30.02
C THR A 480 -6.86 21.22 -31.18
N VAL A 481 -7.23 20.54 -32.27
CA VAL A 481 -7.76 21.17 -33.50
C VAL A 481 -9.13 20.56 -33.86
N PRO A 482 -10.18 21.39 -34.05
CA PRO A 482 -10.24 22.82 -33.77
C PRO A 482 -10.09 23.12 -32.27
N ALA A 483 -9.57 24.32 -31.96
CA ALA A 483 -9.30 24.78 -30.60
C ALA A 483 -10.43 24.45 -29.60
N PRO A 484 -10.12 24.16 -28.32
CA PRO A 484 -11.12 23.87 -27.31
C PRO A 484 -12.23 24.93 -27.25
N LEU A 485 -13.46 24.49 -26.97
CA LEU A 485 -14.53 25.41 -26.62
C LEU A 485 -14.27 25.97 -25.22
N PRO A 486 -14.55 27.26 -24.95
CA PRO A 486 -14.58 27.76 -23.59
C PRO A 486 -15.62 26.94 -22.80
N LEU A 487 -15.33 26.65 -21.53
CA LEU A 487 -16.26 25.95 -20.66
C LEU A 487 -17.54 26.80 -20.53
N PRO A 488 -18.73 26.29 -20.93
CA PRO A 488 -19.96 27.03 -20.74
C PRO A 488 -20.28 27.08 -19.24
N VAL A 489 -20.80 28.21 -18.74
CA VAL A 489 -21.21 28.30 -17.33
C VAL A 489 -22.34 27.28 -17.09
N PRO A 490 -22.21 26.34 -16.13
CA PRO A 490 -23.25 25.35 -15.87
C PRO A 490 -24.47 26.05 -15.24
N PRO A 491 -25.73 25.62 -15.52
CA PRO A 491 -26.92 26.29 -14.99
C PRO A 491 -27.03 26.22 -13.45
N VAL A 492 -26.38 25.23 -12.85
CA VAL A 492 -26.24 25.05 -11.39
C VAL A 492 -24.79 24.79 -11.02
N SER A 493 -24.36 25.30 -9.86
CA SER A 493 -23.00 25.07 -9.33
C SER A 493 -22.87 23.77 -8.53
N LYS A 494 -23.98 23.34 -7.89
CA LYS A 494 -24.13 22.12 -7.11
C LYS A 494 -25.43 21.42 -7.49
N PHE A 495 -25.40 20.09 -7.58
CA PHE A 495 -26.59 19.25 -7.77
C PHE A 495 -26.32 17.84 -7.23
N LYS A 496 -27.36 17.03 -7.06
CA LYS A 496 -27.21 15.61 -6.71
C LYS A 496 -27.29 14.71 -7.93
N ILE A 497 -26.34 13.78 -8.06
CA ILE A 497 -26.35 12.68 -9.01
C ILE A 497 -26.69 11.36 -8.30
N ALA A 498 -27.47 10.50 -8.95
CA ALA A 498 -27.70 9.13 -8.52
C ALA A 498 -27.14 8.12 -9.52
N LEU A 499 -26.46 7.07 -9.03
CA LEU A 499 -26.03 5.93 -9.85
C LEU A 499 -26.81 4.69 -9.37
N CYS A 500 -27.60 4.10 -10.26
CA CYS A 500 -28.50 2.99 -9.93
C CYS A 500 -27.93 1.67 -10.44
N GLN A 501 -27.26 0.92 -9.57
CA GLN A 501 -26.72 -0.41 -9.87
C GLN A 501 -27.85 -1.45 -9.81
N LEU A 502 -28.43 -1.78 -10.96
CA LEU A 502 -29.62 -2.64 -11.07
C LEU A 502 -29.29 -4.13 -11.20
N SER A 503 -30.09 -5.00 -10.60
CA SER A 503 -30.12 -6.44 -10.88
C SER A 503 -30.91 -6.70 -12.17
N VAL A 504 -30.17 -6.98 -13.24
CA VAL A 504 -30.71 -7.30 -14.57
C VAL A 504 -31.09 -8.78 -14.64
N THR A 505 -32.22 -9.09 -15.29
CA THR A 505 -32.75 -10.46 -15.44
C THR A 505 -33.17 -10.73 -16.89
N PRO A 506 -33.53 -11.97 -17.26
CA PRO A 506 -34.17 -12.25 -18.56
C PRO A 506 -35.58 -11.63 -18.73
N ASP A 507 -36.19 -11.13 -17.67
CA ASP A 507 -37.53 -10.53 -17.72
C ASP A 507 -37.43 -9.02 -17.97
N LYS A 508 -37.71 -8.60 -19.21
CA LYS A 508 -37.66 -7.19 -19.63
C LYS A 508 -38.62 -6.32 -18.82
N GLU A 509 -39.87 -6.76 -18.62
CA GLU A 509 -40.88 -5.95 -17.92
C GLU A 509 -40.47 -5.74 -16.45
N ARG A 510 -39.96 -6.78 -15.80
CA ARG A 510 -39.37 -6.70 -14.46
C ARG A 510 -38.15 -5.79 -14.40
N ASN A 511 -37.29 -5.80 -15.41
CA ASN A 511 -36.15 -4.89 -15.49
C ASN A 511 -36.61 -3.42 -15.62
N ILE A 512 -37.64 -3.14 -16.44
CA ILE A 512 -38.25 -1.82 -16.61
C ILE A 512 -38.93 -1.35 -15.31
N ALA A 513 -39.68 -2.22 -14.63
CA ALA A 513 -40.29 -1.91 -13.35
C ALA A 513 -39.25 -1.63 -12.23
N ARG A 514 -38.15 -2.40 -12.20
CA ARG A 514 -37.01 -2.16 -11.30
C ARG A 514 -36.33 -0.82 -11.59
N ALA A 515 -36.03 -0.54 -12.85
CA ALA A 515 -35.39 0.71 -13.28
C ALA A 515 -36.25 1.92 -12.90
N ARG A 516 -37.56 1.89 -13.19
CA ARG A 516 -38.52 2.94 -12.78
C ARG A 516 -38.47 3.16 -11.27
N LYS A 517 -38.60 2.11 -10.46
CA LYS A 517 -38.57 2.22 -8.99
C LYS A 517 -37.25 2.82 -8.47
N ALA A 518 -36.13 2.45 -9.06
CA ALA A 518 -34.82 3.00 -8.69
C ALA A 518 -34.68 4.49 -9.04
N ILE A 519 -35.22 4.91 -10.19
CA ILE A 519 -35.30 6.33 -10.58
C ILE A 519 -36.20 7.10 -9.59
N GLU A 520 -37.36 6.56 -9.23
CA GLU A 520 -38.30 7.15 -8.27
C GLU A 520 -37.68 7.28 -6.87
N GLU A 521 -36.93 6.29 -6.38
CA GLU A 521 -36.19 6.38 -5.11
C GLU A 521 -35.08 7.43 -5.17
N ALA A 522 -34.31 7.46 -6.27
CA ALA A 522 -33.26 8.45 -6.48
C ALA A 522 -33.82 9.89 -6.48
N ALA A 523 -34.93 10.14 -7.17
CA ALA A 523 -35.65 11.41 -7.16
C ALA A 523 -36.16 11.76 -5.74
N GLY A 524 -36.73 10.79 -5.02
CA GLY A 524 -37.15 10.96 -3.62
C GLY A 524 -36.01 11.29 -2.65
N ARG A 525 -34.77 10.90 -2.97
CA ARG A 525 -33.53 11.26 -2.25
C ARG A 525 -32.93 12.61 -2.71
N GLY A 526 -33.61 13.29 -3.64
CA GLY A 526 -33.28 14.61 -4.16
C GLY A 526 -32.27 14.61 -5.31
N ALA A 527 -32.10 13.51 -6.04
CA ALA A 527 -31.26 13.48 -7.24
C ALA A 527 -31.90 14.30 -8.38
N GLN A 528 -31.09 15.10 -9.07
CA GLN A 528 -31.48 15.90 -10.24
C GLN A 528 -30.97 15.29 -11.55
N LEU A 529 -29.96 14.41 -11.44
CA LEU A 529 -29.43 13.58 -12.52
C LEU A 529 -29.43 12.11 -12.08
N VAL A 530 -29.96 11.21 -12.90
CA VAL A 530 -29.88 9.75 -12.66
C VAL A 530 -29.11 9.07 -13.79
N LEU A 531 -28.18 8.17 -13.43
CA LEU A 531 -27.45 7.30 -14.35
C LEU A 531 -27.87 5.84 -14.12
N LEU A 532 -28.38 5.21 -15.18
CA LEU A 532 -28.60 3.75 -15.25
C LEU A 532 -27.37 3.01 -15.83
N PRO A 533 -27.30 1.67 -15.75
CA PRO A 533 -26.15 0.91 -16.24
C PRO A 533 -26.24 0.47 -17.70
N GLU A 534 -25.18 -0.14 -18.23
CA GLU A 534 -25.16 -0.71 -19.60
C GLU A 534 -26.10 -1.91 -19.74
N ILE A 535 -26.84 -1.97 -20.86
CA ILE A 535 -27.81 -3.01 -21.23
C ILE A 535 -28.70 -3.43 -20.05
N TRP A 536 -29.30 -2.44 -19.38
CA TRP A 536 -30.03 -2.67 -18.12
C TRP A 536 -31.38 -3.38 -18.32
N ASN A 537 -31.92 -3.41 -19.54
CA ASN A 537 -33.24 -3.98 -19.84
C ASN A 537 -33.20 -5.48 -20.24
N SER A 538 -32.03 -6.10 -20.41
CA SER A 538 -31.89 -7.49 -20.89
C SER A 538 -30.53 -8.12 -20.52
N PRO A 539 -30.37 -9.46 -20.53
CA PRO A 539 -29.08 -10.07 -20.19
C PRO A 539 -28.04 -9.85 -21.30
N TYR A 540 -26.83 -9.41 -20.93
CA TYR A 540 -25.74 -9.05 -21.84
C TYR A 540 -25.17 -10.27 -22.61
N SER A 541 -25.73 -10.56 -23.79
CA SER A 541 -25.24 -11.59 -24.72
C SER A 541 -25.64 -11.27 -26.16
N ASN A 542 -24.79 -11.65 -27.11
CA ASN A 542 -25.05 -11.59 -28.55
C ASN A 542 -26.36 -12.28 -28.96
N ASP A 543 -26.74 -13.40 -28.32
CA ASP A 543 -27.99 -14.10 -28.65
C ASP A 543 -29.24 -13.32 -28.20
N ASN A 544 -29.10 -12.50 -27.14
CA ASN A 544 -30.20 -11.70 -26.60
C ASN A 544 -30.37 -10.37 -27.34
N PHE A 545 -29.28 -9.71 -27.76
CA PHE A 545 -29.40 -8.36 -28.34
C PHE A 545 -30.44 -8.24 -29.48
N PRO A 546 -30.58 -9.19 -30.44
CA PRO A 546 -31.60 -9.13 -31.48
C PRO A 546 -33.04 -9.29 -30.97
N VAL A 547 -33.22 -10.08 -29.89
CA VAL A 547 -34.52 -10.43 -29.31
C VAL A 547 -35.05 -9.32 -28.40
N TYR A 548 -34.15 -8.70 -27.63
CA TYR A 548 -34.50 -7.64 -26.67
C TYR A 548 -34.37 -6.22 -27.26
N ALA A 549 -33.90 -6.06 -28.50
CA ALA A 549 -33.74 -4.74 -29.13
C ALA A 549 -35.07 -4.01 -29.34
N GLU A 550 -35.07 -2.73 -29.01
CA GLU A 550 -36.22 -1.82 -29.17
C GLU A 550 -35.98 -0.88 -30.35
N ASP A 551 -37.01 -0.65 -31.16
CA ASP A 551 -36.97 0.37 -32.21
C ASP A 551 -37.39 1.72 -31.61
N ILE A 552 -36.38 2.51 -31.27
CA ILE A 552 -36.52 3.83 -30.66
C ILE A 552 -37.13 4.85 -31.64
N GLU A 553 -37.11 4.57 -32.94
CA GLU A 553 -37.48 5.51 -34.00
C GLU A 553 -38.95 5.36 -34.44
N SER A 554 -39.63 4.25 -34.12
CA SER A 554 -41.06 4.02 -34.41
C SER A 554 -42.05 4.35 -33.27
N VAL A 555 -41.56 4.87 -32.13
CA VAL A 555 -42.31 5.57 -31.05
C VAL A 555 -43.68 4.98 -30.69
N GLY A 556 -43.69 4.05 -29.74
CA GLY A 556 -44.91 3.47 -29.15
C GLY A 556 -44.56 2.24 -28.31
N ASP A 557 -45.44 1.24 -28.29
CA ASP A 557 -45.23 -0.05 -27.60
C ASP A 557 -44.00 -0.83 -28.11
N ALA A 558 -43.42 -0.43 -29.26
CA ALA A 558 -42.16 -0.96 -29.79
C ALA A 558 -40.91 -0.58 -28.97
N ALA A 559 -41.01 0.41 -28.07
CA ALA A 559 -39.90 0.87 -27.23
C ALA A 559 -40.36 1.16 -25.78
N PRO A 560 -40.74 0.14 -24.99
CA PRO A 560 -41.20 0.32 -23.62
C PRO A 560 -40.13 0.83 -22.66
N SER A 561 -38.84 0.50 -22.88
CA SER A 561 -37.73 1.02 -22.07
C SER A 561 -37.54 2.52 -22.33
N PHE A 562 -37.60 2.94 -23.60
CA PHE A 562 -37.54 4.36 -23.99
C PHE A 562 -38.72 5.16 -23.42
N SER A 563 -39.94 4.62 -23.56
CA SER A 563 -41.17 5.28 -23.13
C SER A 563 -41.23 5.45 -21.61
N MET A 564 -40.78 4.45 -20.84
CA MET A 564 -40.64 4.54 -19.39
C MET A 564 -39.68 5.66 -18.97
N LEU A 565 -38.50 5.75 -19.61
CA LEU A 565 -37.50 6.78 -19.26
C LEU A 565 -37.98 8.20 -19.61
N SER A 566 -38.63 8.38 -20.76
CA SER A 566 -39.24 9.64 -21.16
C SER A 566 -40.33 10.09 -20.19
N GLU A 567 -41.20 9.17 -19.78
CA GLU A 567 -42.26 9.46 -18.81
C GLU A 567 -41.68 9.79 -17.42
N ALA A 568 -40.74 8.98 -16.91
CA ALA A 568 -40.15 9.14 -15.59
C ALA A 568 -39.35 10.45 -15.45
N ALA A 569 -38.59 10.83 -16.47
CA ALA A 569 -37.87 12.11 -16.48
C ALA A 569 -38.85 13.30 -16.38
N ARG A 570 -39.96 13.23 -17.11
CA ARG A 570 -41.04 14.25 -17.10
C ARG A 570 -41.83 14.27 -15.79
N SER A 571 -42.22 13.13 -15.24
CA SER A 571 -43.06 13.07 -14.03
C SER A 571 -42.31 13.47 -12.77
N LEU A 572 -41.01 13.17 -12.70
CA LEU A 572 -40.14 13.48 -11.57
C LEU A 572 -39.37 14.81 -11.75
N GLN A 573 -39.42 15.43 -12.93
CA GLN A 573 -38.69 16.67 -13.28
C GLN A 573 -37.17 16.55 -13.07
N ILE A 574 -36.58 15.48 -13.60
CA ILE A 574 -35.14 15.16 -13.48
C ILE A 574 -34.51 14.87 -14.86
N THR A 575 -33.19 15.04 -14.96
CA THR A 575 -32.43 14.57 -16.13
C THR A 575 -32.09 13.09 -15.94
N ILE A 576 -32.29 12.26 -16.97
CA ILE A 576 -31.96 10.82 -16.91
C ILE A 576 -30.99 10.46 -18.04
N ILE A 577 -29.81 9.98 -17.67
CA ILE A 577 -28.92 9.22 -18.55
C ILE A 577 -29.39 7.77 -18.50
N GLY A 578 -30.14 7.36 -19.52
CA GLY A 578 -30.90 6.10 -19.60
C GLY A 578 -30.07 4.82 -19.74
N GLY A 579 -28.86 4.80 -19.20
CA GLY A 579 -27.95 3.65 -19.22
C GLY A 579 -27.59 3.27 -20.64
N SER A 580 -27.70 2.00 -21.00
CA SER A 580 -27.95 1.64 -22.39
C SER A 580 -28.94 0.48 -22.53
N ILE A 581 -29.50 0.35 -23.73
CA ILE A 581 -30.33 -0.78 -24.17
C ILE A 581 -29.87 -1.23 -25.57
N PRO A 582 -30.20 -2.45 -26.02
CA PRO A 582 -30.06 -2.81 -27.42
C PRO A 582 -31.10 -2.01 -28.23
N GLU A 583 -30.64 -1.27 -29.23
CA GLU A 583 -31.48 -0.50 -30.16
C GLU A 583 -31.52 -1.22 -31.51
N ARG A 584 -32.70 -1.29 -32.13
CA ARG A 584 -32.90 -1.65 -33.53
C ARG A 584 -33.10 -0.39 -34.36
N SER A 585 -32.45 -0.28 -35.50
CA SER A 585 -32.59 0.84 -36.45
C SER A 585 -32.34 0.29 -37.85
N GLY A 586 -33.43 -0.05 -38.54
CA GLY A 586 -33.40 -0.93 -39.72
C GLY A 586 -32.85 -2.32 -39.42
N ASP A 587 -32.08 -2.87 -40.35
CA ASP A 587 -31.42 -4.20 -40.23
C ASP A 587 -30.27 -4.23 -39.20
N ARG A 588 -29.98 -3.11 -38.52
CA ARG A 588 -28.82 -2.95 -37.64
C ARG A 588 -29.23 -2.86 -36.18
N LEU A 589 -28.36 -3.41 -35.34
CA LEU A 589 -28.45 -3.35 -33.89
C LEU A 589 -27.34 -2.46 -33.33
N TYR A 590 -27.59 -1.78 -32.22
CA TYR A 590 -26.65 -0.88 -31.55
C TYR A 590 -26.74 -1.02 -30.03
N ASN A 591 -25.64 -0.77 -29.30
CA ASN A 591 -25.64 -0.57 -27.85
C ASN A 591 -25.82 0.93 -27.58
N THR A 592 -26.99 1.33 -27.06
CA THR A 592 -27.46 2.72 -27.16
C THR A 592 -27.90 3.30 -25.83
N CYS A 593 -27.28 4.41 -25.45
CA CYS A 593 -27.69 5.31 -24.37
C CYS A 593 -28.63 6.41 -24.91
N CYS A 594 -29.73 6.67 -24.21
CA CYS A 594 -30.62 7.80 -24.47
C CYS A 594 -30.60 8.75 -23.27
N VAL A 595 -30.48 10.06 -23.53
CA VAL A 595 -30.47 11.11 -22.50
C VAL A 595 -31.77 11.89 -22.56
N PHE A 596 -32.52 11.91 -21.46
CA PHE A 596 -33.80 12.59 -21.34
C PHE A 596 -33.70 13.83 -20.44
N GLY A 597 -34.30 14.93 -20.89
CA GLY A 597 -34.43 16.16 -20.12
C GLY A 597 -35.58 16.12 -19.12
N THR A 598 -35.65 17.13 -18.27
CA THR A 598 -36.67 17.34 -17.23
C THR A 598 -38.11 17.43 -17.78
N ASP A 599 -38.28 17.70 -19.08
CA ASP A 599 -39.57 17.69 -19.77
C ASP A 599 -39.94 16.34 -20.43
N GLY A 600 -39.06 15.34 -20.31
CA GLY A 600 -39.19 14.01 -20.92
C GLY A 600 -38.71 13.91 -22.37
N LYS A 601 -38.23 14.99 -23.00
CA LYS A 601 -37.72 14.92 -24.38
C LYS A 601 -36.34 14.27 -24.43
N LEU A 602 -36.09 13.55 -25.52
CA LEU A 602 -34.75 13.03 -25.85
C LEU A 602 -33.82 14.18 -26.23
N LEU A 603 -32.86 14.49 -25.36
CA LEU A 603 -31.82 15.51 -25.59
C LEU A 603 -30.65 14.97 -26.42
N GLY A 604 -30.41 13.66 -26.39
CA GLY A 604 -29.33 13.04 -27.16
C GLY A 604 -29.37 11.51 -27.15
N LYS A 605 -28.87 10.92 -28.24
CA LYS A 605 -28.68 9.48 -28.41
C LYS A 605 -27.20 9.19 -28.61
N HIS A 606 -26.64 8.24 -27.87
CA HIS A 606 -25.25 7.80 -27.98
C HIS A 606 -25.20 6.31 -28.27
N ARG A 607 -24.74 5.96 -29.47
CA ARG A 607 -24.43 4.58 -29.88
C ARG A 607 -22.95 4.33 -29.54
N LYS A 608 -22.66 3.29 -28.76
CA LYS A 608 -21.32 2.88 -28.30
C LYS A 608 -20.32 2.88 -29.46
N ILE A 609 -19.23 3.62 -29.34
CA ILE A 609 -18.29 3.82 -30.47
C ILE A 609 -17.33 2.65 -30.56
N HIS A 610 -16.75 2.26 -29.43
CA HIS A 610 -15.78 1.17 -29.35
C HIS A 610 -16.51 -0.09 -28.83
N LEU A 611 -16.74 -1.03 -29.74
CA LEU A 611 -17.36 -2.31 -29.38
C LEU A 611 -16.39 -3.20 -28.60
N PHE A 612 -16.94 -4.03 -27.71
CA PHE A 612 -16.18 -4.91 -26.84
C PHE A 612 -15.85 -6.22 -27.56
N ASP A 613 -14.73 -6.20 -28.28
CA ASP A 613 -14.14 -7.37 -28.90
C ASP A 613 -12.87 -7.79 -28.14
N ILE A 614 -12.97 -8.86 -27.37
CA ILE A 614 -11.86 -9.49 -26.66
C ILE A 614 -11.77 -10.99 -26.93
N ASP A 615 -10.53 -11.48 -26.88
CA ASP A 615 -10.19 -12.89 -27.04
C ASP A 615 -9.02 -13.18 -26.09
N ILE A 616 -9.31 -13.64 -24.88
CA ILE A 616 -8.33 -13.97 -23.84
C ILE A 616 -8.28 -15.50 -23.73
N PRO A 617 -7.27 -16.17 -24.32
CA PRO A 617 -7.22 -17.62 -24.38
C PRO A 617 -7.27 -18.27 -23.00
N GLY A 618 -8.27 -19.11 -22.76
CA GLY A 618 -8.47 -19.82 -21.49
C GLY A 618 -9.31 -19.08 -20.44
N GLU A 619 -9.61 -17.79 -20.61
CA GLU A 619 -10.50 -17.04 -19.70
C GLU A 619 -11.82 -16.62 -20.37
N ILE A 620 -11.76 -15.75 -21.38
CA ILE A 620 -12.97 -15.15 -21.97
C ILE A 620 -12.77 -14.64 -23.39
N THR A 621 -13.65 -15.12 -24.28
CA THR A 621 -13.82 -14.60 -25.64
C THR A 621 -15.21 -14.00 -25.76
N PHE A 622 -15.30 -12.70 -26.04
CA PHE A 622 -16.57 -12.01 -26.27
C PHE A 622 -16.38 -10.99 -27.39
N LYS A 623 -17.22 -11.03 -28.42
CA LYS A 623 -17.13 -10.15 -29.59
C LYS A 623 -18.48 -9.52 -29.86
N GLU A 624 -18.66 -8.31 -29.36
CA GLU A 624 -19.88 -7.50 -29.50
C GLU A 624 -20.13 -7.15 -30.98
N SER A 625 -19.08 -7.04 -31.80
CA SER A 625 -19.18 -6.77 -33.25
C SER A 625 -19.77 -7.91 -34.08
N ASN A 626 -19.91 -9.13 -33.52
CA ASN A 626 -20.64 -10.22 -34.17
C ASN A 626 -22.15 -9.90 -34.33
N THR A 627 -22.68 -8.93 -33.58
CA THR A 627 -24.12 -8.66 -33.51
C THR A 627 -24.46 -7.18 -33.52
N LEU A 628 -23.64 -6.34 -32.90
CA LEU A 628 -23.87 -4.89 -32.80
C LEU A 628 -23.01 -4.10 -33.79
N THR A 629 -23.55 -2.98 -34.25
CA THR A 629 -22.86 -2.00 -35.10
C THR A 629 -22.29 -0.88 -34.24
N ALA A 630 -21.07 -0.44 -34.55
CA ALA A 630 -20.44 0.70 -33.88
C ALA A 630 -21.17 2.03 -34.16
N GLY A 631 -21.19 2.91 -33.16
CA GLY A 631 -21.56 4.32 -33.30
C GLY A 631 -20.54 5.12 -34.12
N LYS A 632 -20.99 6.26 -34.65
CA LYS A 632 -20.18 7.13 -35.54
C LYS A 632 -19.88 8.52 -34.97
N HIS A 633 -20.41 8.86 -33.79
CA HIS A 633 -20.41 10.22 -33.27
C HIS A 633 -20.17 10.23 -31.75
N ALA A 634 -19.18 11.01 -31.31
CA ALA A 634 -18.99 11.36 -29.91
C ALA A 634 -20.12 12.28 -29.45
N THR A 635 -20.93 11.81 -28.49
CA THR A 635 -22.16 12.48 -28.03
C THR A 635 -21.88 13.33 -26.80
N ILE A 636 -22.26 14.61 -26.88
CA ILE A 636 -22.23 15.56 -25.78
C ILE A 636 -23.59 16.23 -25.70
N VAL A 637 -24.11 16.43 -24.50
CA VAL A 637 -25.47 16.91 -24.25
C VAL A 637 -25.43 18.06 -23.26
N ASP A 638 -26.15 19.15 -23.56
CA ASP A 638 -26.42 20.23 -22.61
C ASP A 638 -27.70 19.90 -21.82
N THR A 639 -27.64 20.02 -20.50
CA THR A 639 -28.71 19.67 -19.56
C THR A 639 -28.84 20.72 -18.46
N ASP A 640 -29.91 20.67 -17.67
CA ASP A 640 -30.13 21.57 -16.53
C ASP A 640 -29.04 21.43 -15.45
N VAL A 641 -28.32 20.30 -15.41
CA VAL A 641 -27.16 20.05 -14.54
C VAL A 641 -25.81 20.27 -15.26
N GLY A 642 -25.80 20.95 -16.40
CA GLY A 642 -24.60 21.30 -17.17
C GLY A 642 -24.34 20.39 -18.38
N ARG A 643 -23.14 20.54 -18.97
CA ARG A 643 -22.73 19.82 -20.18
C ARG A 643 -22.10 18.46 -19.86
N ILE A 644 -22.68 17.38 -20.37
CA ILE A 644 -22.29 15.99 -20.09
C ILE A 644 -21.77 15.31 -21.36
N GLY A 645 -20.60 14.65 -21.27
CA GLY A 645 -20.09 13.74 -22.31
C GLY A 645 -20.52 12.30 -22.04
N ILE A 646 -20.97 11.57 -23.06
CA ILE A 646 -21.49 10.20 -22.92
C ILE A 646 -20.56 9.20 -23.61
N GLY A 647 -20.18 8.13 -22.93
CA GLY A 647 -19.59 6.93 -23.53
C GLY A 647 -20.23 5.68 -22.95
N ILE A 648 -20.08 4.51 -23.57
CA ILE A 648 -20.56 3.24 -23.01
C ILE A 648 -19.39 2.28 -22.82
N CYS A 649 -19.19 1.84 -21.57
CA CYS A 649 -18.33 0.75 -21.17
C CYS A 649 -16.91 0.81 -21.75
N HIS A 650 -16.66 0.06 -22.83
CA HIS A 650 -15.37 -0.03 -23.51
C HIS A 650 -14.88 1.33 -24.04
N ASP A 651 -15.78 2.29 -24.31
CA ASP A 651 -15.44 3.69 -24.63
C ASP A 651 -14.55 4.37 -23.56
N ILE A 652 -14.59 3.94 -22.29
CA ILE A 652 -13.73 4.49 -21.23
C ILE A 652 -12.24 4.15 -21.47
N ARG A 653 -11.93 3.13 -22.27
CA ARG A 653 -10.55 2.69 -22.52
C ARG A 653 -9.75 3.66 -23.39
N PHE A 654 -10.44 4.48 -24.19
CA PHE A 654 -9.86 5.39 -25.18
C PHE A 654 -9.78 6.81 -24.59
N PRO A 655 -8.61 7.24 -24.05
CA PRO A 655 -8.47 8.56 -23.42
C PRO A 655 -8.78 9.72 -24.39
N GLU A 656 -8.56 9.52 -25.68
CA GLU A 656 -8.83 10.49 -26.75
C GLU A 656 -10.28 10.97 -26.71
N LEU A 657 -11.24 10.07 -26.47
CA LEU A 657 -12.67 10.40 -26.41
C LEU A 657 -13.00 11.29 -25.20
N ALA A 658 -12.36 11.06 -24.04
CA ALA A 658 -12.53 11.91 -22.87
C ALA A 658 -11.88 13.29 -23.06
N ILE A 659 -10.71 13.37 -23.71
CA ILE A 659 -10.05 14.64 -24.04
C ILE A 659 -10.88 15.42 -25.08
N LEU A 660 -11.52 14.74 -26.04
CA LEU A 660 -12.48 15.35 -26.96
C LEU A 660 -13.70 15.93 -26.21
N TYR A 661 -14.25 15.22 -25.23
CA TYR A 661 -15.36 15.76 -24.41
C TYR A 661 -14.94 16.95 -23.54
N ALA A 662 -13.75 16.91 -22.94
CA ALA A 662 -13.18 18.06 -22.22
C ALA A 662 -12.98 19.27 -23.15
N ALA A 663 -12.42 19.07 -24.34
CA ALA A 663 -12.24 20.11 -25.36
C ALA A 663 -13.55 20.61 -25.99
N ARG A 664 -14.66 19.91 -25.77
CA ARG A 664 -16.03 20.37 -26.11
C ARG A 664 -16.76 21.04 -24.94
N GLY A 665 -16.09 21.20 -23.79
CA GLY A 665 -16.62 21.89 -22.61
C GLY A 665 -17.50 21.02 -21.71
N ALA A 666 -17.34 19.70 -21.71
CA ALA A 666 -17.99 18.85 -20.70
C ALA A 666 -17.53 19.22 -19.27
N HIS A 667 -18.42 19.00 -18.30
CA HIS A 667 -18.14 19.10 -16.86
C HIS A 667 -18.08 17.72 -16.19
N LEU A 668 -18.94 16.82 -16.68
CA LEU A 668 -19.14 15.46 -16.22
C LEU A 668 -19.03 14.52 -17.43
N LEU A 669 -18.39 13.37 -17.24
CA LEU A 669 -18.44 12.24 -18.18
C LEU A 669 -19.25 11.11 -17.57
N CYS A 670 -20.26 10.60 -18.29
CA CYS A 670 -21.08 9.47 -17.85
C CYS A 670 -20.77 8.22 -18.68
N TYR A 671 -20.48 7.12 -17.98
CA TYR A 671 -20.21 5.80 -18.57
C TYR A 671 -21.09 4.71 -17.93
N PRO A 672 -22.28 4.42 -18.47
CA PRO A 672 -22.92 3.12 -18.28
C PRO A 672 -21.94 2.03 -18.75
N GLY A 673 -21.69 0.98 -17.95
CA GLY A 673 -20.76 -0.07 -18.35
C GLY A 673 -20.74 -1.31 -17.48
N ALA A 674 -20.79 -2.48 -18.12
CA ALA A 674 -20.64 -3.79 -17.51
C ALA A 674 -19.24 -4.34 -17.81
N PHE A 675 -18.24 -4.02 -16.99
CA PHE A 675 -16.96 -4.76 -17.04
C PHE A 675 -17.15 -6.16 -16.43
N ASN A 676 -16.42 -7.15 -16.94
CA ASN A 676 -16.39 -8.50 -16.38
C ASN A 676 -15.48 -8.58 -15.13
N ILE A 677 -15.48 -9.71 -14.40
CA ILE A 677 -14.70 -9.85 -13.16
C ILE A 677 -13.17 -9.72 -13.35
N THR A 678 -12.59 -10.30 -14.42
CA THR A 678 -11.15 -10.21 -14.73
C THR A 678 -10.71 -8.78 -14.99
N THR A 679 -11.39 -8.07 -15.90
CA THR A 679 -10.97 -6.71 -16.29
C THR A 679 -11.49 -5.63 -15.34
N GLY A 680 -12.61 -5.87 -14.66
CA GLY A 680 -13.20 -4.96 -13.68
C GLY A 680 -12.29 -4.77 -12.47
N SER A 681 -11.86 -5.88 -11.85
CA SER A 681 -10.98 -5.89 -10.68
C SER A 681 -9.63 -5.18 -10.90
N LEU A 682 -9.12 -5.18 -12.14
CA LEU A 682 -7.83 -4.58 -12.49
C LEU A 682 -7.93 -3.14 -13.03
N LEU A 683 -8.99 -2.81 -13.79
CA LEU A 683 -9.00 -1.62 -14.65
C LEU A 683 -10.18 -0.67 -14.41
N TRP A 684 -11.27 -1.10 -13.79
CA TRP A 684 -12.48 -0.28 -13.64
C TRP A 684 -12.18 1.03 -12.88
N GLU A 685 -11.61 0.92 -11.68
CA GLU A 685 -11.28 2.09 -10.86
C GLU A 685 -10.14 2.93 -11.45
N LEU A 686 -9.12 2.27 -12.00
CA LEU A 686 -7.97 2.94 -12.62
C LEU A 686 -8.39 3.83 -13.80
N MET A 687 -9.27 3.32 -14.67
CA MET A 687 -9.70 4.03 -15.87
C MET A 687 -10.55 5.25 -15.53
N GLN A 688 -11.56 5.12 -14.66
CA GLN A 688 -12.39 6.27 -14.27
C GLN A 688 -11.58 7.37 -13.56
N ARG A 689 -10.63 6.99 -12.69
CA ARG A 689 -9.74 7.96 -12.01
C ARG A 689 -8.78 8.65 -12.96
N ALA A 690 -8.23 7.95 -13.95
CA ALA A 690 -7.44 8.55 -15.01
C ALA A 690 -8.27 9.55 -15.84
N ARG A 691 -9.46 9.16 -16.32
CA ARG A 691 -10.33 10.07 -17.11
C ARG A 691 -10.71 11.32 -16.34
N ALA A 692 -10.96 11.22 -15.03
CA ALA A 692 -11.25 12.37 -14.18
C ALA A 692 -10.02 13.28 -13.99
N ALA A 693 -8.88 12.71 -13.63
CA ALA A 693 -7.66 13.45 -13.29
C ALA A 693 -6.98 14.12 -14.50
N ASP A 694 -6.93 13.45 -15.66
CA ASP A 694 -6.26 13.91 -16.89
C ASP A 694 -7.02 15.06 -17.58
N ASN A 695 -8.35 15.07 -17.43
CA ASN A 695 -9.26 16.04 -18.06
C ASN A 695 -9.80 17.09 -17.08
N GLN A 696 -9.57 16.86 -15.78
CA GLN A 696 -10.01 17.72 -14.67
C GLN A 696 -11.54 17.87 -14.66
N LEU A 697 -12.24 16.75 -14.80
CA LEU A 697 -13.70 16.63 -14.86
C LEU A 697 -14.21 15.64 -13.81
N PHE A 698 -15.51 15.70 -13.50
CA PHE A 698 -16.17 14.59 -12.82
C PHE A 698 -16.35 13.40 -13.77
N VAL A 699 -16.31 12.18 -13.23
CA VAL A 699 -16.63 10.94 -13.97
C VAL A 699 -17.60 10.11 -13.15
N ALA A 700 -18.71 9.71 -13.76
CA ALA A 700 -19.71 8.82 -13.17
C ALA A 700 -19.82 7.52 -13.98
N THR A 701 -19.66 6.39 -13.32
CA THR A 701 -19.75 5.06 -13.92
C THR A 701 -20.89 4.26 -13.29
N CYS A 702 -21.70 3.56 -14.10
CA CYS A 702 -22.80 2.75 -13.57
C CYS A 702 -22.79 1.37 -14.21
N SER A 703 -22.70 0.33 -13.38
CA SER A 703 -22.65 -1.07 -13.78
C SER A 703 -23.91 -1.81 -13.35
N PRO A 704 -24.29 -2.91 -14.02
CA PRO A 704 -25.25 -3.85 -13.45
C PRO A 704 -24.73 -4.45 -12.15
N ALA A 705 -25.64 -4.85 -11.25
CA ALA A 705 -25.30 -5.69 -10.11
C ALA A 705 -24.76 -7.05 -10.59
N ARG A 706 -23.91 -7.67 -9.80
CA ARG A 706 -23.28 -8.96 -10.11
C ARG A 706 -24.26 -10.11 -9.95
N ASP A 707 -24.59 -10.77 -11.04
CA ASP A 707 -25.22 -12.09 -11.03
C ASP A 707 -24.19 -13.16 -11.45
N THR A 708 -23.99 -14.17 -10.61
CA THR A 708 -23.10 -15.31 -10.89
C THR A 708 -23.78 -16.43 -11.69
N GLY A 709 -25.10 -16.37 -11.89
CA GLY A 709 -25.85 -17.23 -12.81
C GLY A 709 -25.96 -16.67 -14.23
N ALA A 710 -25.56 -15.41 -14.45
CA ALA A 710 -25.58 -14.77 -15.76
C ALA A 710 -24.43 -15.26 -16.65
N CYS A 711 -24.71 -15.40 -17.95
CA CYS A 711 -23.70 -15.68 -18.98
C CYS A 711 -22.58 -14.64 -19.09
N TYR A 712 -22.80 -13.43 -18.56
CA TYR A 712 -21.79 -12.38 -18.44
C TYR A 712 -21.82 -11.79 -17.02
N ILE A 713 -20.84 -12.16 -16.20
CA ILE A 713 -20.77 -11.80 -14.78
C ILE A 713 -20.21 -10.38 -14.63
N ALA A 714 -21.10 -9.41 -14.37
CA ALA A 714 -20.75 -8.01 -14.18
C ALA A 714 -19.91 -7.76 -12.92
N TRP A 715 -19.01 -6.79 -13.00
CA TRP A 715 -18.16 -6.37 -11.88
C TRP A 715 -18.95 -5.65 -10.78
N GLY A 716 -19.93 -4.82 -11.13
CA GLY A 716 -20.57 -3.89 -10.19
C GLY A 716 -19.70 -2.64 -9.97
N HIS A 717 -19.65 -2.14 -8.73
CA HIS A 717 -18.83 -1.00 -8.34
C HIS A 717 -19.10 0.30 -9.13
N SER A 718 -20.37 0.60 -9.37
CA SER A 718 -20.83 1.91 -9.87
C SER A 718 -20.25 3.04 -9.01
N THR A 719 -19.58 4.02 -9.61
CA THR A 719 -18.71 4.98 -8.89
C THR A 719 -18.84 6.41 -9.40
N LEU A 720 -18.81 7.37 -8.47
CA LEU A 720 -18.58 8.79 -8.75
C LEU A 720 -17.14 9.18 -8.39
N VAL A 721 -16.46 9.87 -9.31
CA VAL A 721 -15.08 10.34 -9.19
C VAL A 721 -15.00 11.85 -9.40
N GLY A 722 -14.25 12.54 -8.55
CA GLY A 722 -14.01 13.98 -8.63
C GLY A 722 -12.83 14.38 -9.53
N PRO A 723 -12.67 15.69 -9.81
CA PRO A 723 -11.69 16.20 -10.78
C PRO A 723 -10.21 16.10 -10.32
N PHE A 724 -9.94 15.70 -9.08
CA PHE A 724 -8.58 15.37 -8.60
C PHE A 724 -8.23 13.88 -8.82
N GLY A 725 -9.18 13.05 -9.27
CA GLY A 725 -9.02 11.59 -9.37
C GLY A 725 -9.35 10.85 -8.07
N GLU A 726 -10.09 11.51 -7.18
CA GLU A 726 -10.62 10.99 -5.92
C GLU A 726 -11.94 10.24 -6.14
N VAL A 727 -12.10 9.08 -5.51
CA VAL A 727 -13.40 8.39 -5.46
C VAL A 727 -14.26 9.09 -4.40
N ILE A 728 -15.41 9.61 -4.80
CA ILE A 728 -16.36 10.31 -3.92
C ILE A 728 -17.28 9.28 -3.25
N ALA A 729 -17.87 8.39 -4.05
CA ALA A 729 -18.62 7.23 -3.56
C ALA A 729 -18.57 6.11 -4.59
N THR A 730 -18.58 4.87 -4.12
CA THR A 730 -18.63 3.65 -4.94
C THR A 730 -19.59 2.65 -4.32
N THR A 731 -20.34 1.93 -5.14
CA THR A 731 -21.14 0.79 -4.68
C THR A 731 -20.26 -0.42 -4.42
N ASP A 732 -20.85 -1.42 -3.79
CA ASP A 732 -20.32 -2.77 -3.79
C ASP A 732 -20.74 -3.52 -5.10
N HIS A 733 -20.92 -4.84 -5.05
CA HIS A 733 -21.32 -5.68 -6.19
C HIS A 733 -22.82 -6.04 -6.25
N GLU A 734 -23.59 -5.76 -5.18
CA GLU A 734 -25.03 -6.03 -5.09
C GLU A 734 -25.90 -4.90 -5.69
N GLU A 735 -27.23 -5.09 -5.76
CA GLU A 735 -28.19 -4.08 -6.25
C GLU A 735 -28.26 -2.88 -5.27
N ALA A 736 -27.92 -1.67 -5.75
CA ALA A 736 -27.68 -0.51 -4.88
C ALA A 736 -27.91 0.84 -5.59
N ILE A 737 -28.22 1.89 -4.83
CA ILE A 737 -28.38 3.27 -5.33
C ILE A 737 -27.56 4.22 -4.45
N ILE A 738 -26.50 4.81 -5.00
CA ILE A 738 -25.79 5.94 -4.36
C ILE A 738 -26.39 7.26 -4.85
N VAL A 739 -26.41 8.29 -3.99
CA VAL A 739 -26.94 9.63 -4.31
C VAL A 739 -26.04 10.67 -3.64
N GLU A 740 -25.18 11.33 -4.43
CA GLU A 740 -24.12 12.20 -3.94
C GLU A 740 -24.16 13.60 -4.56
N GLU A 741 -23.55 14.59 -3.90
CA GLU A 741 -23.44 15.95 -4.43
C GLU A 741 -22.24 16.09 -5.37
N VAL A 742 -22.49 16.66 -6.55
CA VAL A 742 -21.48 17.15 -7.49
C VAL A 742 -21.35 18.66 -7.30
N ASP A 743 -20.11 19.13 -7.11
CA ASP A 743 -19.78 20.56 -6.95
C ASP A 743 -18.79 21.00 -8.03
N TYR A 744 -19.28 21.74 -9.02
CA TYR A 744 -18.45 22.17 -10.15
C TYR A 744 -17.40 23.23 -9.79
N SER A 745 -17.46 23.88 -8.62
CA SER A 745 -16.36 24.75 -8.17
C SER A 745 -15.04 23.98 -7.98
N LEU A 746 -15.11 22.65 -7.77
CA LEU A 746 -13.94 21.78 -7.72
C LEU A 746 -13.22 21.67 -9.07
N ILE A 747 -13.92 21.84 -10.21
CA ILE A 747 -13.29 21.89 -11.55
C ILE A 747 -12.44 23.16 -11.67
N GLU A 748 -12.97 24.31 -11.27
CA GLU A 748 -12.27 25.60 -11.32
C GLU A 748 -11.08 25.62 -10.36
N LEU A 749 -11.27 25.11 -9.13
CA LEU A 749 -10.20 24.95 -8.14
C LEU A 749 -9.10 24.01 -8.64
N ARG A 750 -9.46 22.91 -9.31
CA ARG A 750 -8.52 21.95 -9.89
C ARG A 750 -7.72 22.56 -11.04
N ARG A 751 -8.38 23.24 -11.98
CA ARG A 751 -7.75 23.86 -13.16
C ARG A 751 -6.88 25.06 -12.80
N SER A 752 -7.27 25.87 -11.82
CA SER A 752 -6.44 26.96 -11.30
C SER A 752 -5.23 26.45 -10.50
N SER A 753 -5.38 25.36 -9.75
CA SER A 753 -4.27 24.72 -9.00
C SER A 753 -3.28 23.96 -9.88
N LEU A 754 -3.72 23.47 -11.05
CA LEU A 754 -2.92 22.71 -12.01
C LEU A 754 -3.38 23.02 -13.44
N PRO A 755 -2.91 24.10 -14.08
CA PRO A 755 -3.40 24.55 -15.38
C PRO A 755 -2.84 23.72 -16.54
N LEU A 756 -3.30 22.48 -16.68
CA LEU A 756 -2.82 21.52 -17.69
C LEU A 756 -2.94 22.08 -19.11
N ASP A 757 -4.03 22.78 -19.41
CA ASP A 757 -4.28 23.33 -20.75
C ASP A 757 -3.28 24.42 -21.15
N GLN A 758 -2.61 25.08 -20.20
CA GLN A 758 -1.51 26.03 -20.50
C GLN A 758 -0.16 25.31 -20.75
N GLN A 759 -0.09 24.02 -20.45
CA GLN A 759 1.14 23.20 -20.45
C GLN A 759 1.15 22.15 -21.58
N ARG A 760 0.03 21.98 -22.31
CA ARG A 760 -0.05 21.08 -23.47
C ARG A 760 0.95 21.49 -24.54
N ARG A 761 1.62 20.50 -25.16
CA ARG A 761 2.69 20.68 -26.15
C ARG A 761 2.15 20.59 -27.57
N GLY A 762 1.43 21.63 -28.01
CA GLY A 762 0.91 21.73 -29.38
C GLY A 762 1.98 21.80 -30.46
N ASP A 763 3.23 22.07 -30.06
CA ASP A 763 4.43 22.00 -30.87
C ASP A 763 4.96 20.56 -31.08
N LEU A 764 4.50 19.60 -30.27
CA LEU A 764 4.93 18.19 -30.32
C LEU A 764 3.79 17.21 -30.65
N TYR A 765 2.56 17.47 -30.21
CA TYR A 765 1.40 16.61 -30.43
C TYR A 765 0.12 17.41 -30.65
N ARG A 766 -0.86 16.79 -31.33
CA ARG A 766 -2.14 17.43 -31.64
C ARG A 766 -3.28 16.40 -31.63
N LEU A 767 -4.30 16.63 -30.82
CA LEU A 767 -5.57 15.90 -30.91
C LEU A 767 -6.44 16.55 -32.00
N VAL A 768 -7.07 15.75 -32.87
CA VAL A 768 -7.89 16.26 -33.97
C VAL A 768 -9.35 15.81 -33.81
N ASP A 769 -10.24 16.75 -33.54
CA ASP A 769 -11.69 16.54 -33.57
C ASP A 769 -12.18 16.64 -35.01
N VAL A 770 -12.03 15.54 -35.76
CA VAL A 770 -12.41 15.44 -37.18
C VAL A 770 -13.86 15.88 -37.42
N HIS A 771 -14.77 15.65 -36.47
CA HIS A 771 -16.16 16.06 -36.62
C HIS A 771 -16.35 17.58 -36.47
N ARG A 772 -15.70 18.22 -35.48
CA ARG A 772 -15.70 19.70 -35.34
C ARG A 772 -14.88 20.40 -36.43
N LEU A 773 -13.91 19.72 -37.04
CA LEU A 773 -13.14 20.24 -38.17
C LEU A 773 -14.02 20.29 -39.44
N ASN A 774 -14.55 19.14 -39.86
CA ASN A 774 -15.33 19.02 -41.09
C ASN A 774 -16.63 19.85 -41.04
N SER A 775 -17.27 19.98 -39.87
CA SER A 775 -18.45 20.83 -39.70
C SER A 775 -18.18 22.34 -39.69
N ARG A 776 -16.91 22.78 -39.76
CA ARG A 776 -16.50 24.17 -39.91
C ARG A 776 -16.10 24.56 -41.34
N GLY A 777 -16.05 23.61 -42.28
CA GLY A 777 -15.68 23.89 -43.68
C GLY A 777 -14.23 24.37 -43.86
N LEU A 778 -13.31 23.81 -43.07
CA LEU A 778 -11.86 24.02 -43.12
C LEU A 778 -11.14 22.77 -43.65
#